data_AF-A0A927UUN2-F1
#
_entry.id   AF-A0A927UUN2-F1
#
_cell.length_a   1.000
_cell.length_b   1.000
_cell.length_c   1.000
_cell.angle_alpha   90.00
_cell.angle_beta   90.00
_cell.angle_gamma   90.00
#
_symmetry.space_group_name_H-M   'P 1'
#
loop_
_entity.id
_entity.type
_entity.pdbx_description
1 polymer ?
#
loop_
_entity_poly.entity_id
_entity_poly.type
_entity_poly.pdbx_seq_one_letter_code
_entity_poly.pdbx_strand_id
1 'polypeptide(L)'
;MRRYNMKLFKKAVACVCALAMLAGSVNLAPASADAAKKLKLNKKSVKVYVKKTVTIKLQNGKKKGRVTWKSLKPKTAKIVKKSQKGNKAYVKVKGMKAGKTKIKATYKLGKKTKKVLTCSVTVKDKDKDKDKKPVTTATTNVAVTPTQQVTAPTAVPTATPEPFNIIDNSKASVMMYIDANDSEYDGISLIAEEVKADVARVIGVGTDEEGVALDSPNGLSVVTDKAALNGRAIIAGTVGSSGNDLINQLVNEGKLDVSDVEGKWETYKLQVIKNPIAGVSEALVIAGSDKRGTIYGMFRISELMGVSPWVWWADATPQVQSRVDLSGVEVNVTSKEPSVKYRGIFLNDESPSLTSWTDGRYGGRNPLFYEQVFKLILRLKGDYLWPAMWGNEFSKDGTDGGKADDTLANAILADKYGVVMGTSHHEPCYRAGNEWGQEFNSYRNGISDGAAAAWNKYNLPGEDAYNEKINSAIEAFWRDGIKRNKDFDNICTVGMRGEADSSLPAADDPEKYADLLNHIITTQKTLLSEEGDANPTQLVIYKEVENAWNKGSLYEKDAMKDTIAMFCDDNWAYLRTLPTVEQQEMVGGLGMYYHFDYVGAPKSYTWIQTAQISKIWDQMSVAYDYGIDDVWIVNVGDLKPMEYNISYFLDLGYDFDKWGVDGSAKLDEYKKQWIKKQFAGLSDEQLSEAVALIDDYLDLETSRKVEHILYNTAGNCSDMFSVDNYNEAREVLMKCNEIMGRADALKQQIPEDLQAAFYQLVYYPAMAVPNVIKIQIYAALNNKYAGLNLTVANKYKELCEAAIELDNDLYNTFNNSMPGGIEGGKKWKGMQSADQRYHIGMTAWNTDSGKLPSLRTVNGESGSAMNILVEGITDSMGTLYTEGEASLPEFTSTNKEVYTIELANKGTESYDYTAVASADWIQLSSVSGTINSFDSIQVSIDWSKITADSQGTITISDGTNTVTVAVSAKVVNVDGLEANTYVMANDYASIDVSRYSAIKAGSGTDNRGNVIANKMVVVPDNGKFLSSVRTSASTITYNDAAALASAPYVEYKVYVPVAGSYNLQCKFNPTSNVEYDNMQLRYGISVNGGAVEITNSIVYNYLAGTWEQGTWATDIEKNDRAKTTTVNLNAGVNTIRYYQCDPNMALIRMVISADELESVYNAPQESYYVGKNVNPNARITAKSNMYVDFKS
;
A
#
# COMPACT_ATOMS: atom_id res chain seq x y z
N MET A 1 -0.95 -16.11 -51.55
CA MET A 1 -0.19 -15.33 -52.57
C MET A 1 -0.44 -13.85 -52.30
N ARG A 2 0.49 -12.91 -52.12
CA ARG A 2 1.96 -12.83 -52.15
C ARG A 2 2.26 -11.54 -51.37
N ARG A 3 3.10 -11.60 -50.33
CA ARG A 3 4.09 -10.55 -49.98
C ARG A 3 5.02 -11.10 -48.88
N TYR A 4 5.83 -12.04 -49.34
CA TYR A 4 7.17 -12.32 -48.84
C TYR A 4 8.12 -11.22 -49.37
N ASN A 5 9.22 -10.98 -48.65
CA ASN A 5 10.41 -10.17 -49.00
C ASN A 5 10.51 -8.73 -48.46
N MET A 6 11.04 -8.61 -47.24
CA MET A 6 12.10 -7.63 -46.93
C MET A 6 12.87 -8.03 -45.66
N LYS A 7 13.63 -9.13 -45.75
CA LYS A 7 14.74 -9.48 -44.84
C LYS A 7 15.91 -9.99 -45.68
N LEU A 8 16.64 -9.07 -46.31
CA LEU A 8 17.94 -9.36 -46.94
C LEU A 8 18.60 -8.03 -47.33
N PHE A 9 19.34 -7.43 -46.40
CA PHE A 9 20.56 -6.65 -46.71
C PHE A 9 21.23 -6.28 -45.39
N LYS A 10 22.20 -7.11 -44.98
CA LYS A 10 23.45 -6.80 -44.23
C LYS A 10 23.91 -8.01 -43.40
N LYS A 11 24.40 -9.03 -44.11
CA LYS A 11 25.47 -9.93 -43.65
C LYS A 11 26.54 -9.98 -44.74
N ALA A 12 27.56 -9.15 -44.56
CA ALA A 12 28.92 -9.22 -45.10
C ALA A 12 29.63 -8.07 -44.35
N VAL A 13 30.42 -8.29 -43.31
CA VAL A 13 31.76 -8.88 -43.38
C VAL A 13 32.09 -9.45 -42.00
N ALA A 14 32.37 -10.75 -41.96
CA ALA A 14 33.09 -11.41 -40.87
C ALA A 14 33.98 -12.47 -41.51
N CYS A 15 35.29 -12.21 -41.55
CA CYS A 15 36.33 -13.22 -41.72
C CYS A 15 37.65 -12.63 -41.22
N VAL A 16 38.48 -13.52 -40.66
CA VAL A 16 39.89 -13.38 -40.24
C VAL A 16 40.12 -13.45 -38.72
N CYS A 17 40.41 -14.70 -38.32
CA CYS A 17 41.46 -15.17 -37.41
C CYS A 17 41.14 -15.53 -35.95
N ALA A 18 41.20 -16.85 -35.72
CA ALA A 18 41.51 -17.49 -34.45
C ALA A 18 42.94 -18.09 -34.46
N LEU A 19 43.54 -18.18 -33.26
CA LEU A 19 44.65 -19.03 -32.79
C LEU A 19 46.12 -18.69 -33.13
N ALA A 20 46.88 -18.26 -32.10
CA ALA A 20 48.20 -18.80 -31.75
C ALA A 20 48.58 -18.44 -30.29
N MET A 21 49.11 -19.42 -29.55
CA MET A 21 49.43 -19.39 -28.11
C MET A 21 50.90 -18.99 -27.81
N LEU A 22 51.10 -18.54 -26.55
CA LEU A 22 52.23 -18.79 -25.63
C LEU A 22 53.64 -18.14 -25.80
N ALA A 23 54.15 -17.75 -24.62
CA ALA A 23 55.54 -17.57 -24.18
C ALA A 23 56.25 -16.21 -24.37
N GLY A 24 56.80 -15.66 -23.27
CA GLY A 24 57.80 -14.59 -23.33
C GLY A 24 57.87 -13.65 -22.13
N SER A 25 58.25 -14.16 -20.95
CA SER A 25 58.63 -13.38 -19.77
C SER A 25 59.90 -12.53 -20.00
N VAL A 26 59.87 -11.24 -19.64
CA VAL A 26 61.08 -10.47 -19.29
C VAL A 26 60.82 -9.63 -18.04
N ASN A 27 61.54 -9.97 -16.97
CA ASN A 27 61.70 -9.18 -15.76
C ASN A 27 62.59 -7.96 -16.04
N LEU A 28 62.16 -6.78 -15.59
CA LEU A 28 63.07 -5.68 -15.24
C LEU A 28 62.82 -5.30 -13.77
N ALA A 29 63.87 -5.44 -12.97
CA ALA A 29 63.94 -5.13 -11.55
C ALA A 29 63.95 -3.60 -11.30
N PRO A 30 63.75 -3.14 -10.04
CA PRO A 30 63.09 -1.88 -9.72
C PRO A 30 64.06 -0.69 -9.56
N ALA A 31 63.60 0.49 -9.99
CA ALA A 31 64.18 1.76 -9.56
C ALA A 31 63.57 2.19 -8.21
N SER A 32 64.44 2.58 -7.30
CA SER A 32 64.19 2.91 -5.90
C SER A 32 63.21 4.07 -5.66
N ALA A 33 62.34 3.83 -4.69
CA ALA A 33 61.64 4.75 -3.78
C ALA A 33 61.88 6.26 -3.91
N ASP A 34 60.81 6.97 -4.27
CA ASP A 34 60.38 8.15 -3.52
C ASP A 34 58.86 8.07 -3.33
N ALA A 35 58.44 7.40 -2.26
CA ALA A 35 57.01 7.22 -1.97
C ALA A 35 56.38 8.59 -1.74
N ALA A 36 55.62 9.09 -2.71
CA ALA A 36 54.89 10.35 -2.60
C ALA A 36 53.98 10.31 -1.35
N LYS A 37 54.38 11.02 -0.29
CA LYS A 37 53.67 11.02 1.00
C LYS A 37 52.20 11.37 0.77
N LYS A 38 51.28 10.47 1.15
CA LYS A 38 49.83 10.64 0.95
C LYS A 38 49.31 11.94 1.57
N LEU A 39 48.45 12.65 0.84
CA LEU A 39 47.80 13.88 1.30
C LEU A 39 46.93 13.60 2.54
N LYS A 40 47.15 14.34 3.63
CA LYS A 40 46.45 14.20 4.91
C LYS A 40 46.37 15.51 5.70
N LEU A 41 45.46 15.59 6.67
CA LEU A 41 45.46 16.67 7.67
C LEU A 41 46.40 16.31 8.82
N ASN A 42 47.02 17.31 9.45
CA ASN A 42 47.86 17.10 10.62
C ASN A 42 47.09 16.58 11.85
N LYS A 43 45.76 16.71 11.86
CA LYS A 43 44.86 16.24 12.90
C LYS A 43 43.58 15.70 12.27
N LYS A 44 43.19 14.46 12.61
CA LYS A 44 41.90 13.85 12.22
C LYS A 44 40.77 14.27 13.17
N SER A 45 41.11 14.64 14.39
CA SER A 45 40.19 15.22 15.37
C SER A 45 40.88 16.28 16.23
N VAL A 46 40.11 17.24 16.76
CA VAL A 46 40.58 18.28 17.68
C VAL A 46 39.52 18.59 18.74
N LYS A 47 39.98 18.83 19.97
CA LYS A 47 39.17 19.42 21.04
C LYS A 47 39.54 20.91 21.16
N VAL A 48 38.54 21.78 21.26
CA VAL A 48 38.72 23.22 21.47
C VAL A 48 37.68 23.70 22.48
N TYR A 49 38.00 24.67 23.33
CA TYR A 49 37.00 25.23 24.25
C TYR A 49 36.21 26.35 23.57
N VAL A 50 34.99 26.61 24.06
CA VAL A 50 34.19 27.79 23.68
C VAL A 50 35.06 29.05 23.76
N LYS A 51 34.95 29.92 22.76
CA LYS A 51 35.77 31.13 22.51
C LYS A 51 37.27 30.90 22.23
N LYS A 52 37.82 29.68 22.34
CA LYS A 52 39.23 29.37 22.00
C LYS A 52 39.38 28.91 20.54
N THR A 53 40.61 28.95 20.02
CA THR A 53 40.90 28.59 18.62
C THR A 53 41.88 27.43 18.51
N VAL A 54 41.72 26.62 17.46
CA VAL A 54 42.64 25.54 17.08
C VAL A 54 43.00 25.63 15.60
N THR A 55 44.25 25.34 15.25
CA THR A 55 44.72 25.34 13.86
C THR A 55 44.85 23.92 13.32
N ILE A 56 44.26 23.67 12.15
CA ILE A 56 44.35 22.44 11.36
C ILE A 56 45.14 22.77 10.09
N LYS A 57 46.11 21.94 9.72
CA LYS A 57 47.02 22.15 8.58
C LYS A 57 46.94 20.96 7.62
N LEU A 58 47.01 21.24 6.32
CA LEU A 58 47.19 20.22 5.29
C LEU A 58 48.68 19.82 5.24
N GLN A 59 48.95 18.52 5.15
CA GLN A 59 50.28 17.94 4.97
C GLN A 59 50.39 17.29 3.58
N ASN A 60 51.60 17.36 3.02
CA ASN A 60 51.97 16.78 1.72
C ASN A 60 51.23 17.38 0.50
N GLY A 61 50.69 18.60 0.61
CA GLY A 61 50.12 19.32 -0.52
C GLY A 61 51.20 19.91 -1.43
N LYS A 62 50.96 19.92 -2.75
CA LYS A 62 51.91 20.50 -3.73
C LYS A 62 51.80 22.03 -3.77
N LYS A 63 52.89 22.72 -4.15
CA LYS A 63 52.95 24.20 -4.25
C LYS A 63 51.90 24.79 -5.20
N LYS A 64 51.55 24.08 -6.28
CA LYS A 64 50.50 24.47 -7.25
C LYS A 64 49.07 24.04 -6.85
N GLY A 65 48.87 23.34 -5.73
CA GLY A 65 47.54 22.91 -5.27
C GLY A 65 46.79 24.04 -4.53
N ARG A 66 45.46 23.97 -4.49
CA ARG A 66 44.59 24.90 -3.76
C ARG A 66 43.63 24.14 -2.83
N VAL A 67 43.38 24.66 -1.63
CA VAL A 67 42.46 24.08 -0.64
C VAL A 67 41.30 25.02 -0.35
N THR A 68 40.08 24.49 -0.38
CA THR A 68 38.89 25.16 0.14
C THR A 68 38.50 24.56 1.49
N TRP A 69 38.25 25.40 2.49
CA TRP A 69 37.88 25.01 3.85
C TRP A 69 36.42 25.40 4.14
N LYS A 70 35.61 24.47 4.63
CA LYS A 70 34.21 24.68 5.06
C LYS A 70 34.01 24.11 6.47
N SER A 71 33.29 24.84 7.32
CA SER A 71 32.77 24.30 8.59
C SER A 71 31.35 23.80 8.35
N LEU A 72 31.03 22.59 8.79
CA LEU A 72 29.70 22.01 8.58
C LEU A 72 28.67 22.55 9.57
N LYS A 73 29.08 22.97 10.78
CA LYS A 73 28.21 23.69 11.73
C LYS A 73 28.93 24.96 12.24
N PRO A 74 28.85 26.10 11.51
CA PRO A 74 29.51 27.35 11.90
C PRO A 74 29.07 27.89 13.27
N LYS A 75 27.82 27.62 13.69
CA LYS A 75 27.29 27.94 15.03
C LYS A 75 27.98 27.15 16.16
N THR A 76 28.54 25.97 15.86
CA THR A 76 29.33 25.16 16.81
C THR A 76 30.82 25.49 16.72
N ALA A 77 31.41 25.52 15.52
CA ALA A 77 32.81 25.89 15.30
C ALA A 77 32.98 26.75 14.04
N LYS A 78 33.44 27.99 14.18
CA LYS A 78 33.55 28.96 13.09
C LYS A 78 34.98 29.05 12.55
N ILE A 79 35.15 29.10 11.23
CA ILE A 79 36.44 29.39 10.61
C ILE A 79 36.74 30.88 10.75
N VAL A 80 37.84 31.22 11.43
CA VAL A 80 38.23 32.62 11.70
C VAL A 80 39.44 33.06 10.89
N LYS A 81 40.25 32.12 10.38
CA LYS A 81 41.38 32.42 9.47
C LYS A 81 41.69 31.20 8.61
N LYS A 82 42.05 31.37 7.33
CA LYS A 82 42.45 30.25 6.46
C LYS A 82 43.51 30.65 5.44
N SER A 83 44.33 29.68 5.05
CA SER A 83 45.26 29.72 3.91
C SER A 83 44.87 28.62 2.93
N GLN A 84 44.81 28.98 1.64
CA GLN A 84 44.40 28.08 0.56
C GLN A 84 45.58 27.51 -0.24
N LYS A 85 46.83 27.96 -0.02
CA LYS A 85 48.00 27.52 -0.80
C LYS A 85 48.39 26.08 -0.42
N GLY A 86 48.29 25.13 -1.35
CA GLY A 86 48.34 23.69 -1.09
C GLY A 86 49.50 23.19 -0.22
N ASN A 87 50.72 23.67 -0.41
CA ASN A 87 51.89 23.27 0.40
C ASN A 87 51.99 23.97 1.78
N LYS A 88 51.14 24.96 2.05
CA LYS A 88 51.07 25.73 3.30
C LYS A 88 49.61 26.01 3.71
N ALA A 89 48.69 25.11 3.36
CA ALA A 89 47.26 25.32 3.59
C ALA A 89 46.92 25.01 5.05
N TYR A 90 46.14 25.89 5.66
CA TYR A 90 45.69 25.71 7.04
C TYR A 90 44.36 26.42 7.28
N VAL A 91 43.68 26.06 8.35
CA VAL A 91 42.50 26.72 8.86
C VAL A 91 42.59 26.87 10.37
N LYS A 92 42.26 28.06 10.89
CA LYS A 92 42.09 28.34 12.30
C LYS A 92 40.59 28.41 12.60
N VAL A 93 40.16 27.60 13.55
CA VAL A 93 38.75 27.36 13.89
C VAL A 93 38.52 27.78 15.33
N LYS A 94 37.50 28.61 15.59
CA LYS A 94 37.07 29.06 16.92
C LYS A 94 35.88 28.24 17.39
N GLY A 95 35.91 27.71 18.62
CA GLY A 95 34.74 27.10 19.25
C GLY A 95 33.71 28.16 19.61
N MET A 96 32.45 27.96 19.22
CA MET A 96 31.36 28.95 19.39
C MET A 96 30.31 28.47 20.41
N LYS A 97 29.84 27.22 20.29
CA LYS A 97 28.90 26.56 21.23
C LYS A 97 29.38 25.13 21.50
N ALA A 98 29.18 24.62 22.72
CA ALA A 98 29.52 23.23 23.04
C ALA A 98 28.81 22.25 22.10
N GLY A 99 29.51 21.21 21.64
CA GLY A 99 28.99 20.26 20.67
C GLY A 99 30.07 19.68 19.73
N LYS A 100 29.67 18.80 18.82
CA LYS A 100 30.57 18.17 17.83
C LYS A 100 30.25 18.67 16.42
N THR A 101 31.27 18.89 15.60
CA THR A 101 31.14 19.23 14.17
C THR A 101 32.35 18.73 13.38
N LYS A 102 32.41 18.95 12.06
CA LYS A 102 33.54 18.62 11.20
C LYS A 102 33.98 19.84 10.38
N ILE A 103 35.28 19.91 10.10
CA ILE A 103 35.88 20.89 9.18
C ILE A 103 36.32 20.13 7.93
N LYS A 104 35.74 20.47 6.78
CA LYS A 104 36.01 19.87 5.46
C LYS A 104 37.10 20.67 4.75
N ALA A 105 38.06 19.96 4.16
CA ALA A 105 39.17 20.48 3.37
C ALA A 105 39.15 19.83 1.98
N THR A 106 38.78 20.58 0.95
CA THR A 106 38.75 20.11 -0.45
C THR A 106 40.03 20.54 -1.14
N TYR A 107 40.89 19.60 -1.52
CA TYR A 107 42.15 19.87 -2.22
C TYR A 107 42.03 19.65 -3.73
N LYS A 108 42.33 20.69 -4.51
CA LYS A 108 42.36 20.70 -5.97
C LYS A 108 43.80 20.90 -6.48
N LEU A 109 44.14 20.27 -7.61
CA LEU A 109 45.39 20.50 -8.34
C LEU A 109 45.05 20.77 -9.81
N GLY A 110 45.21 22.02 -10.25
CA GLY A 110 44.60 22.49 -11.51
C GLY A 110 43.06 22.57 -11.38
N LYS A 111 42.33 22.23 -12.45
CA LYS A 111 40.85 22.20 -12.46
C LYS A 111 40.24 20.95 -11.78
N LYS A 112 41.01 19.87 -11.58
CA LYS A 112 40.51 18.60 -11.03
C LYS A 112 40.62 18.53 -9.49
N THR A 113 39.53 18.14 -8.82
CA THR A 113 39.53 17.78 -7.41
C THR A 113 40.32 16.49 -7.21
N LYS A 114 41.24 16.47 -6.25
CA LYS A 114 42.10 15.30 -6.01
C LYS A 114 41.76 14.57 -4.71
N LYS A 115 41.30 15.28 -3.68
CA LYS A 115 40.91 14.66 -2.41
C LYS A 115 40.06 15.58 -1.54
N VAL A 116 39.14 14.99 -0.79
CA VAL A 116 38.41 15.64 0.31
C VAL A 116 38.88 15.03 1.62
N LEU A 117 39.18 15.87 2.60
CA LEU A 117 39.63 15.47 3.93
C LEU A 117 38.76 16.14 4.99
N THR A 118 38.51 15.47 6.11
CA THR A 118 37.72 16.01 7.22
C THR A 118 38.48 15.91 8.54
N CYS A 119 38.21 16.86 9.43
CA CYS A 119 38.69 16.83 10.81
C CYS A 119 37.51 17.05 11.76
N SER A 120 37.29 16.12 12.69
CA SER A 120 36.24 16.22 13.70
C SER A 120 36.64 17.22 14.78
N VAL A 121 35.79 18.21 15.05
CA VAL A 121 35.98 19.24 16.08
C VAL A 121 34.98 19.00 17.20
N THR A 122 35.45 18.79 18.41
CA THR A 122 34.63 18.79 19.62
C THR A 122 34.86 20.11 20.37
N VAL A 123 33.80 20.89 20.55
CA VAL A 123 33.82 22.13 21.32
C VAL A 123 33.34 21.83 22.74
N LYS A 124 34.19 22.09 23.73
CA LYS A 124 33.88 21.91 25.16
C LYS A 124 33.59 23.25 25.84
N ASP A 125 32.70 23.25 26.81
CA ASP A 125 32.53 24.37 27.72
C ASP A 125 33.57 24.28 28.86
N LYS A 126 34.19 25.40 29.25
CA LYS A 126 35.23 25.39 30.29
C LYS A 126 34.63 25.65 31.69
N ASP A 127 33.38 26.11 31.76
CA ASP A 127 32.74 26.53 33.01
C ASP A 127 31.87 25.44 33.67
N LYS A 128 31.77 24.24 33.07
CA LYS A 128 31.02 23.09 33.65
C LYS A 128 31.89 21.97 34.27
N ASP A 129 33.23 22.13 34.31
CA ASP A 129 34.17 21.07 34.69
C ASP A 129 34.91 21.34 36.03
N LYS A 130 34.40 22.23 36.90
CA LYS A 130 35.08 22.59 38.17
C LYS A 130 34.55 21.99 39.47
N ASP A 131 33.33 21.46 39.55
CA ASP A 131 32.83 20.96 40.84
C ASP A 131 32.35 19.50 40.76
N LYS A 132 33.27 18.56 41.05
CA LYS A 132 32.94 17.24 41.61
C LYS A 132 34.11 16.68 42.43
N LYS A 133 34.03 16.76 43.76
CA LYS A 133 34.54 15.76 44.73
C LYS A 133 33.81 15.92 46.11
N PRO A 134 33.80 14.88 46.97
CA PRO A 134 32.59 14.45 47.69
C PRO A 134 32.54 14.71 49.22
N VAL A 135 31.30 14.91 49.72
CA VAL A 135 30.65 14.58 51.02
C VAL A 135 31.41 14.75 52.35
N THR A 136 30.89 15.55 53.31
CA THR A 136 30.45 15.15 54.70
C THR A 136 29.98 16.32 55.61
N THR A 137 28.80 16.11 56.25
CA THR A 137 28.24 16.48 57.59
C THR A 137 28.45 17.82 58.34
N ALA A 138 27.30 18.42 58.75
CA ALA A 138 26.90 19.17 59.98
C ALA A 138 27.72 20.42 60.42
N THR A 139 27.19 21.55 60.95
CA THR A 139 26.09 21.81 61.90
C THR A 139 25.76 23.34 61.94
N THR A 140 24.47 23.71 61.97
CA THR A 140 23.78 24.83 62.68
C THR A 140 24.42 26.23 62.93
N ASN A 141 23.79 27.33 62.46
CA ASN A 141 22.84 28.19 63.22
C ASN A 141 22.52 29.57 62.55
N VAL A 142 21.21 29.83 62.32
CA VAL A 142 20.37 31.03 62.68
C VAL A 142 20.88 32.45 62.27
N ALA A 143 20.17 33.40 61.62
CA ALA A 143 18.75 33.78 61.60
C ALA A 143 18.36 34.78 60.46
N VAL A 144 17.13 34.62 59.90
CA VAL A 144 16.02 35.61 59.72
C VAL A 144 16.19 36.80 58.73
N THR A 145 15.32 37.20 57.78
CA THR A 145 14.09 36.77 57.00
C THR A 145 13.76 37.96 56.03
N PRO A 146 12.65 38.02 55.26
CA PRO A 146 12.14 37.22 54.13
C PRO A 146 12.06 37.98 52.79
N THR A 147 12.16 37.29 51.64
CA THR A 147 11.23 37.51 50.50
C THR A 147 11.15 36.27 49.60
N GLN A 148 9.93 35.71 49.54
CA GLN A 148 9.33 34.74 48.63
C GLN A 148 10.21 33.66 47.94
N GLN A 149 10.08 32.44 48.47
CA GLN A 149 10.41 31.17 47.82
C GLN A 149 9.40 30.85 46.71
N VAL A 150 9.92 30.55 45.52
CA VAL A 150 9.27 29.67 44.54
C VAL A 150 9.63 28.24 44.93
N THR A 151 8.65 27.46 45.35
CA THR A 151 8.79 26.04 45.67
C THR A 151 8.99 25.21 44.40
N ALA A 152 9.98 24.32 44.40
CA ALA A 152 10.13 23.27 43.39
C ALA A 152 8.93 22.30 43.48
N PRO A 153 8.46 21.71 42.36
CA PRO A 153 7.34 20.79 42.37
C PRO A 153 7.70 19.54 43.18
N THR A 154 6.78 19.16 44.07
CA THR A 154 6.86 17.89 44.80
C THR A 154 6.42 16.79 43.85
N ALA A 155 7.15 15.68 43.78
CA ALA A 155 6.71 14.52 43.00
C ALA A 155 5.33 14.05 43.51
N VAL A 156 4.33 14.09 42.63
CA VAL A 156 2.98 13.60 42.88
C VAL A 156 3.08 12.07 43.07
N PRO A 157 2.50 11.50 44.14
CA PRO A 157 2.53 10.05 44.36
C PRO A 157 1.75 9.36 43.25
N THR A 158 2.37 8.36 42.62
CA THR A 158 1.75 7.52 41.58
C THR A 158 0.69 6.64 42.23
N ALA A 159 -0.55 7.11 42.24
CA ALA A 159 -1.70 6.31 42.62
C ALA A 159 -1.83 5.12 41.64
N THR A 160 -2.28 3.97 42.15
CA THR A 160 -2.70 2.85 41.28
C THR A 160 -3.75 3.38 40.30
N PRO A 161 -3.62 3.14 38.99
CA PRO A 161 -4.62 3.60 38.02
C PRO A 161 -5.97 2.91 38.30
N GLU A 162 -6.96 3.68 38.74
CA GLU A 162 -8.32 3.18 38.99
C GLU A 162 -9.18 3.32 37.73
N PRO A 163 -10.13 2.40 37.47
CA PRO A 163 -11.09 2.54 36.38
C PRO A 163 -11.93 3.82 36.50
N PHE A 164 -12.33 4.40 35.37
CA PHE A 164 -13.19 5.57 35.31
C PHE A 164 -14.55 5.21 34.71
N ASN A 165 -15.61 5.36 35.49
CA ASN A 165 -16.97 5.05 35.06
C ASN A 165 -17.58 6.22 34.29
N ILE A 166 -18.12 5.95 33.10
CA ILE A 166 -18.72 6.97 32.22
C ILE A 166 -20.21 6.69 31.94
N ILE A 167 -20.60 5.42 31.95
CA ILE A 167 -22.00 5.00 31.81
C ILE A 167 -22.33 4.09 32.98
N ASP A 168 -23.50 4.30 33.59
CA ASP A 168 -24.06 3.44 34.62
C ASP A 168 -25.59 3.43 34.54
N ASN A 169 -26.19 2.24 34.64
CA ASN A 169 -27.63 2.02 34.45
C ASN A 169 -28.20 2.62 33.15
N SER A 170 -27.49 2.45 32.02
CA SER A 170 -27.86 2.99 30.70
C SER A 170 -28.04 4.51 30.68
N LYS A 171 -27.24 5.21 31.51
CA LYS A 171 -27.21 6.66 31.63
C LYS A 171 -25.77 7.15 31.71
N ALA A 172 -25.48 8.29 31.10
CA ALA A 172 -24.22 8.99 31.30
C ALA A 172 -24.05 9.31 32.80
N SER A 173 -23.00 8.78 33.41
CA SER A 173 -22.65 9.02 34.82
C SER A 173 -21.75 10.26 35.00
N VAL A 174 -21.41 10.92 33.89
CA VAL A 174 -20.51 12.07 33.79
C VAL A 174 -21.17 13.25 33.08
N MET A 175 -20.70 14.46 33.38
CA MET A 175 -20.88 15.65 32.54
C MET A 175 -19.60 15.94 31.77
N MET A 176 -19.67 16.50 30.57
CA MET A 176 -18.51 16.96 29.81
C MET A 176 -18.40 18.48 29.89
N TYR A 177 -17.21 18.99 30.22
CA TYR A 177 -16.90 20.40 30.21
C TYR A 177 -15.88 20.73 29.13
N ILE A 178 -16.21 21.76 28.36
CA ILE A 178 -15.34 22.44 27.39
C ILE A 178 -15.40 23.94 27.68
N ASP A 179 -14.28 24.65 27.59
CA ASP A 179 -14.23 26.06 27.96
C ASP A 179 -14.51 26.96 26.75
N ALA A 180 -15.51 27.85 26.86
CA ALA A 180 -15.84 28.81 25.82
C ALA A 180 -14.74 29.87 25.59
N ASN A 181 -13.77 29.99 26.49
CA ASN A 181 -12.60 30.87 26.32
C ASN A 181 -11.40 30.19 25.64
N ASP A 182 -11.46 28.87 25.43
CA ASP A 182 -10.40 28.15 24.70
C ASP A 182 -10.34 28.69 23.26
N SER A 183 -9.15 29.08 22.78
CA SER A 183 -9.00 29.63 21.44
C SER A 183 -9.41 28.64 20.34
N GLU A 184 -9.43 27.34 20.66
CA GLU A 184 -9.84 26.26 19.77
C GLU A 184 -11.26 25.74 20.07
N TYR A 185 -12.08 26.52 20.80
CA TYR A 185 -13.42 26.12 21.25
C TYR A 185 -14.34 25.67 20.11
N ASP A 186 -14.25 26.29 18.93
CA ASP A 186 -15.14 25.99 17.81
C ASP A 186 -15.05 24.52 17.38
N GLY A 187 -13.86 24.02 17.08
CA GLY A 187 -13.61 22.62 16.72
C GLY A 187 -13.86 21.68 17.89
N ILE A 188 -13.45 22.07 19.10
CA ILE A 188 -13.68 21.26 20.30
C ILE A 188 -15.17 21.06 20.57
N SER A 189 -15.99 22.10 20.36
CA SER A 189 -17.43 22.04 20.57
C SER A 189 -18.14 21.11 19.60
N LEU A 190 -17.72 21.07 18.32
CA LEU A 190 -18.24 20.13 17.32
C LEU A 190 -17.96 18.68 17.74
N ILE A 191 -16.75 18.39 18.20
CA ILE A 191 -16.36 17.04 18.60
C ILE A 191 -16.96 16.63 19.95
N ALA A 192 -17.24 17.57 20.85
CA ALA A 192 -17.97 17.28 22.09
C ALA A 192 -19.40 16.79 21.80
N GLU A 193 -20.08 17.36 20.79
CA GLU A 193 -21.39 16.86 20.35
C GLU A 193 -21.29 15.47 19.69
N GLU A 194 -20.19 15.16 18.99
CA GLU A 194 -19.91 13.81 18.48
C GLU A 194 -19.73 12.78 19.60
N VAL A 195 -18.97 13.12 20.65
CA VAL A 195 -18.83 12.26 21.84
C VAL A 195 -20.18 12.06 22.52
N LYS A 196 -21.03 13.09 22.56
CA LYS A 196 -22.40 12.98 23.08
C LYS A 196 -23.26 12.04 22.23
N ALA A 197 -23.15 12.10 20.90
CA ALA A 197 -23.80 11.16 19.99
C ALA A 197 -23.29 9.72 20.19
N ASP A 198 -22.00 9.54 20.41
CA ASP A 198 -21.38 8.26 20.70
C ASP A 198 -21.92 7.66 22.01
N VAL A 199 -22.03 8.47 23.08
CA VAL A 199 -22.69 8.03 24.32
C VAL A 199 -24.14 7.66 24.06
N ALA A 200 -24.89 8.44 23.27
CA ALA A 200 -26.29 8.16 22.95
C ALA A 200 -26.47 6.81 22.23
N ARG A 201 -25.56 6.44 21.33
CA ARG A 201 -25.52 5.12 20.70
C ARG A 201 -25.26 4.01 21.71
N VAL A 202 -24.23 4.17 22.54
CA VAL A 202 -23.82 3.16 23.52
C VAL A 202 -24.89 2.91 24.59
N ILE A 203 -25.68 3.93 24.99
CA ILE A 203 -26.79 3.74 25.95
C ILE A 203 -28.12 3.33 25.29
N GLY A 204 -28.18 3.23 23.95
CA GLY A 204 -29.38 2.84 23.21
C GLY A 204 -30.46 3.94 23.07
N VAL A 205 -30.10 5.21 23.22
CA VAL A 205 -31.00 6.36 22.95
C VAL A 205 -31.13 6.61 21.44
N GLY A 206 -30.08 6.32 20.67
CA GLY A 206 -30.05 6.48 19.21
C GLY A 206 -29.62 7.87 18.74
N THR A 207 -29.50 8.02 17.41
CA THR A 207 -29.17 9.26 16.71
C THR A 207 -30.12 9.47 15.54
N ASP A 208 -30.16 10.69 15.00
CA ASP A 208 -30.79 10.93 13.70
C ASP A 208 -29.94 10.38 12.53
N GLU A 209 -30.40 10.63 11.30
CA GLU A 209 -29.79 10.14 10.05
C GLU A 209 -28.40 10.74 9.79
N GLU A 210 -28.12 11.96 10.27
CA GLU A 210 -26.80 12.61 10.15
C GLU A 210 -25.89 12.28 11.34
N GLY A 211 -26.39 11.47 12.27
CA GLY A 211 -25.63 10.95 13.39
C GLY A 211 -25.64 11.84 14.63
N VAL A 212 -26.54 12.82 14.72
CA VAL A 212 -26.70 13.72 15.87
C VAL A 212 -27.47 13.02 16.98
N ALA A 213 -27.04 13.22 18.23
CA ALA A 213 -27.68 12.64 19.41
C ALA A 213 -29.17 13.07 19.53
N LEU A 214 -30.06 12.11 19.77
CA LEU A 214 -31.43 12.44 20.15
C LEU A 214 -31.48 12.98 21.60
N ASP A 215 -32.34 13.96 21.84
CA ASP A 215 -32.51 14.55 23.18
C ASP A 215 -32.96 13.50 24.20
N SER A 216 -32.18 13.37 25.28
CA SER A 216 -32.47 12.41 26.34
C SER A 216 -31.92 12.88 27.70
N PRO A 217 -32.69 12.74 28.79
CA PRO A 217 -32.20 13.01 30.15
C PRO A 217 -31.15 12.00 30.64
N ASN A 218 -30.97 10.90 29.90
CA ASN A 218 -29.95 9.88 30.17
C ASN A 218 -28.67 10.10 29.34
N GLY A 219 -28.69 11.00 28.37
CA GLY A 219 -27.56 11.30 27.50
C GLY A 219 -26.46 12.11 28.20
N LEU A 220 -25.32 12.25 27.52
CA LEU A 220 -24.21 13.08 27.98
C LEU A 220 -24.61 14.57 27.93
N SER A 221 -24.37 15.30 29.02
CA SER A 221 -24.53 16.75 29.08
C SER A 221 -23.18 17.44 28.83
N VAL A 222 -23.12 18.28 27.80
CA VAL A 222 -21.96 19.14 27.51
C VAL A 222 -22.25 20.54 28.08
N VAL A 223 -21.32 21.09 28.87
CA VAL A 223 -21.46 22.39 29.54
C VAL A 223 -20.23 23.26 29.35
N THR A 224 -20.42 24.58 29.31
CA THR A 224 -19.35 25.58 29.19
C THR A 224 -19.13 26.41 30.45
N ASP A 225 -20.06 26.34 31.40
CA ASP A 225 -19.90 26.95 32.72
C ASP A 225 -19.38 25.92 33.71
N LYS A 226 -18.16 26.13 34.23
CA LYS A 226 -17.56 25.25 35.23
C LYS A 226 -18.36 25.15 36.53
N ALA A 227 -19.22 26.13 36.83
CA ALA A 227 -20.11 26.08 37.99
C ALA A 227 -21.27 25.08 37.83
N ALA A 228 -21.58 24.64 36.60
CA ALA A 228 -22.57 23.61 36.32
C ALA A 228 -22.06 22.19 36.60
N LEU A 229 -20.74 22.00 36.65
CA LEU A 229 -20.12 20.71 36.92
C LEU A 229 -20.46 20.20 38.32
N ASN A 230 -20.86 18.93 38.40
CA ASN A 230 -21.12 18.22 39.64
C ASN A 230 -20.83 16.71 39.49
N GLY A 231 -20.57 16.01 40.58
CA GLY A 231 -20.41 14.55 40.55
C GLY A 231 -19.12 14.10 39.86
N ARG A 232 -19.22 13.35 38.75
CA ARG A 232 -18.08 12.98 37.90
C ARG A 232 -18.09 13.78 36.60
N ALA A 233 -16.92 14.07 36.06
CA ALA A 233 -16.80 14.89 34.85
C ALA A 233 -15.75 14.39 33.85
N ILE A 234 -15.92 14.74 32.59
CA ILE A 234 -14.87 14.78 31.57
C ILE A 234 -14.54 16.26 31.36
N ILE A 235 -13.26 16.64 31.43
CA ILE A 235 -12.79 18.02 31.19
C ILE A 235 -11.88 17.97 29.97
N ALA A 236 -12.28 18.61 28.86
CA ALA A 236 -11.52 18.58 27.61
C ALA A 236 -11.14 19.99 27.15
N GLY A 237 -9.91 20.15 26.67
CA GLY A 237 -9.44 21.41 26.13
C GLY A 237 -7.95 21.44 25.80
N THR A 238 -7.52 22.51 25.15
CA THR A 238 -6.11 22.74 24.86
C THR A 238 -5.35 23.24 26.09
N VAL A 239 -4.05 22.93 26.15
CA VAL A 239 -3.15 23.43 27.19
C VAL A 239 -2.55 24.78 26.79
N GLY A 240 -2.20 25.60 27.78
CA GLY A 240 -1.48 26.86 27.57
C GLY A 240 -2.37 28.09 27.75
N SER A 241 -1.77 29.28 27.72
CA SER A 241 -2.42 30.53 28.17
C SER A 241 -3.67 30.94 27.40
N SER A 242 -3.85 30.43 26.18
CA SER A 242 -5.04 30.68 25.34
C SER A 242 -5.99 29.49 25.30
N GLY A 243 -5.67 28.41 26.01
CA GLY A 243 -6.49 27.20 26.07
C GLY A 243 -7.48 27.21 27.23
N ASN A 244 -7.87 26.02 27.68
CA ASN A 244 -8.91 25.83 28.69
C ASN A 244 -8.49 26.33 30.08
N ASP A 245 -9.22 27.30 30.63
CA ASP A 245 -8.94 27.96 31.91
C ASP A 245 -8.96 26.99 33.09
N LEU A 246 -9.84 25.97 33.06
CA LEU A 246 -9.91 24.96 34.12
C LEU A 246 -8.71 24.01 34.07
N ILE A 247 -8.27 23.60 32.87
CA ILE A 247 -7.05 22.81 32.70
C ILE A 247 -5.84 23.62 33.19
N ASN A 248 -5.74 24.89 32.81
CA ASN A 248 -4.70 25.80 33.28
C ASN A 248 -4.72 25.98 34.81
N GLN A 249 -5.90 26.07 35.41
CA GLN A 249 -6.06 26.10 36.86
C GLN A 249 -5.50 24.82 37.51
N LEU A 250 -5.83 23.64 36.98
CA LEU A 250 -5.33 22.36 37.50
C LEU A 250 -3.81 22.24 37.40
N VAL A 251 -3.21 22.76 36.32
CA VAL A 251 -1.75 22.85 36.15
C VAL A 251 -1.13 23.78 37.19
N ASN A 252 -1.69 24.99 37.35
CA ASN A 252 -1.21 25.98 38.33
C ASN A 252 -1.33 25.50 39.78
N GLU A 253 -2.33 24.70 40.09
CA GLU A 253 -2.52 24.06 41.40
C GLU A 253 -1.64 22.81 41.61
N GLY A 254 -0.88 22.37 40.59
CA GLY A 254 -0.02 21.20 40.64
C GLY A 254 -0.76 19.87 40.64
N LYS A 255 -2.04 19.85 40.21
CA LYS A 255 -2.88 18.64 40.10
C LYS A 255 -2.70 17.92 38.77
N LEU A 256 -2.26 18.63 37.74
CA LEU A 256 -1.98 18.10 36.41
C LEU A 256 -0.59 18.58 35.95
N ASP A 257 0.20 17.69 35.37
CA ASP A 257 1.45 18.04 34.66
C ASP A 257 1.24 17.80 33.18
N VAL A 258 1.43 18.84 32.36
CA VAL A 258 1.25 18.83 30.90
C VAL A 258 2.56 19.05 30.14
N SER A 259 3.70 19.04 30.84
CA SER A 259 5.02 19.26 30.22
C SER A 259 5.40 18.21 29.18
N ASP A 260 4.71 17.08 29.16
CA ASP A 260 4.84 16.00 28.20
C ASP A 260 3.97 16.18 26.94
N VAL A 261 3.08 17.18 26.88
CA VAL A 261 2.27 17.52 25.70
C VAL A 261 2.45 18.97 25.23
N GLU A 262 2.75 19.91 26.14
CA GLU A 262 2.86 21.34 25.81
C GLU A 262 3.88 21.61 24.68
N GLY A 263 3.41 22.27 23.62
CA GLY A 263 4.23 22.64 22.46
C GLY A 263 4.61 21.52 21.49
N LYS A 264 4.04 20.32 21.66
CA LYS A 264 4.18 19.19 20.71
C LYS A 264 3.07 19.20 19.66
N TRP A 265 3.29 18.48 18.57
CA TRP A 265 2.29 18.31 17.50
C TRP A 265 1.30 17.21 17.83
N GLU A 266 0.01 17.56 17.95
CA GLU A 266 -1.13 16.64 18.00
C GLU A 266 -1.07 15.57 19.11
N THR A 267 -0.52 15.96 20.26
CA THR A 267 -0.44 15.09 21.43
C THR A 267 -1.55 15.39 22.42
N TYR A 268 -1.91 14.40 23.22
CA TYR A 268 -2.87 14.57 24.31
C TYR A 268 -2.48 13.74 25.51
N LYS A 269 -2.99 14.16 26.67
CA LYS A 269 -2.89 13.45 27.92
C LYS A 269 -4.27 13.15 28.46
N LEU A 270 -4.50 11.88 28.78
CA LEU A 270 -5.63 11.41 29.56
C LEU A 270 -5.15 11.20 30.98
N GLN A 271 -5.82 11.81 31.96
CA GLN A 271 -5.51 11.59 33.36
C GLN A 271 -6.76 11.70 34.23
N VAL A 272 -6.96 10.73 35.13
CA VAL A 272 -8.02 10.79 36.14
C VAL A 272 -7.52 11.57 37.35
N ILE A 273 -8.27 12.60 37.75
CA ILE A 273 -7.97 13.46 38.90
C ILE A 273 -9.11 13.38 39.90
N LYS A 274 -8.80 13.08 41.17
CA LYS A 274 -9.76 13.10 42.28
C LYS A 274 -9.89 14.51 42.85
N ASN A 275 -11.12 14.92 43.14
CA ASN A 275 -11.47 16.24 43.65
C ASN A 275 -10.80 17.40 42.88
N PRO A 276 -10.94 17.46 41.54
CA PRO A 276 -10.27 18.46 40.71
C PRO A 276 -10.68 19.89 41.11
N ILE A 277 -11.97 20.12 41.35
CA ILE A 277 -12.56 21.35 41.87
C ILE A 277 -13.67 21.02 42.87
N ALA A 278 -14.15 22.03 43.62
CA ALA A 278 -15.29 21.86 44.51
C ALA A 278 -16.53 21.39 43.73
N GLY A 279 -17.26 20.40 44.26
CA GLY A 279 -18.46 19.84 43.64
C GLY A 279 -18.21 18.67 42.66
N VAL A 280 -16.97 18.51 42.18
CA VAL A 280 -16.57 17.39 41.31
C VAL A 280 -15.73 16.41 42.11
N SER A 281 -16.22 15.18 42.27
CA SER A 281 -15.56 14.11 43.02
C SER A 281 -14.38 13.49 42.26
N GLU A 282 -14.49 13.38 40.94
CA GLU A 282 -13.51 12.76 40.06
C GLU A 282 -13.70 13.30 38.63
N ALA A 283 -12.61 13.57 37.91
CA ALA A 283 -12.68 13.92 36.50
C ALA A 283 -11.62 13.21 35.67
N LEU A 284 -12.02 12.79 34.47
CA LEU A 284 -11.09 12.43 33.41
C LEU A 284 -10.74 13.71 32.63
N VAL A 285 -9.49 14.15 32.75
CA VAL A 285 -8.98 15.32 32.02
C VAL A 285 -8.36 14.87 30.70
N ILE A 286 -8.79 15.51 29.61
CA ILE A 286 -8.25 15.40 28.26
C ILE A 286 -7.53 16.71 27.96
N ALA A 287 -6.21 16.71 28.11
CA ALA A 287 -5.37 17.89 27.87
C ALA A 287 -4.61 17.73 26.54
N GLY A 288 -5.08 18.41 25.50
CA GLY A 288 -4.43 18.39 24.18
C GLY A 288 -3.36 19.47 24.02
N SER A 289 -2.31 19.20 23.26
CA SER A 289 -1.26 20.17 22.92
C SER A 289 -1.75 21.29 22.00
N ASP A 290 -2.78 20.99 21.21
CA ASP A 290 -3.42 21.83 20.19
C ASP A 290 -4.86 21.32 19.92
N LYS A 291 -5.57 21.95 18.98
CA LYS A 291 -6.93 21.58 18.56
C LYS A 291 -7.04 20.08 18.27
N ARG A 292 -6.23 19.56 17.34
CA ARG A 292 -6.26 18.16 16.88
C ARG A 292 -5.87 17.16 17.97
N GLY A 293 -4.88 17.48 18.81
CA GLY A 293 -4.54 16.68 19.98
C GLY A 293 -5.73 16.51 20.92
N THR A 294 -6.46 17.60 21.22
CA THR A 294 -7.68 17.54 22.04
C THR A 294 -8.77 16.68 21.39
N ILE A 295 -8.98 16.84 20.08
CA ILE A 295 -9.93 16.06 19.29
C ILE A 295 -9.60 14.56 19.33
N TYR A 296 -8.35 14.17 19.11
CA TYR A 296 -7.93 12.77 19.18
C TYR A 296 -8.08 12.19 20.60
N GLY A 297 -7.85 13.00 21.63
CA GLY A 297 -8.10 12.62 23.01
C GLY A 297 -9.59 12.36 23.29
N MET A 298 -10.48 13.16 22.72
CA MET A 298 -11.94 12.95 22.81
C MET A 298 -12.38 11.69 22.06
N PHE A 299 -11.93 11.50 20.81
CA PHE A 299 -12.24 10.27 20.07
C PHE A 299 -11.59 9.01 20.64
N ARG A 300 -10.48 9.14 21.39
CA ARG A 300 -9.95 8.02 22.17
C ARG A 300 -10.96 7.54 23.22
N ILE A 301 -11.75 8.44 23.81
CA ILE A 301 -12.84 8.03 24.72
C ILE A 301 -13.94 7.28 23.96
N SER A 302 -14.32 7.77 22.78
CA SER A 302 -15.26 7.05 21.89
C SER A 302 -14.77 5.65 21.54
N GLU A 303 -13.49 5.50 21.16
CA GLU A 303 -12.89 4.20 20.86
C GLU A 303 -12.94 3.27 22.07
N LEU A 304 -12.62 3.77 23.27
CA LEU A 304 -12.66 2.98 24.50
C LEU A 304 -14.08 2.55 24.92
N MET A 305 -15.12 3.27 24.49
CA MET A 305 -16.52 2.84 24.63
C MET A 305 -16.92 1.76 23.61
N GLY A 306 -16.08 1.48 22.61
CA GLY A 306 -16.36 0.54 21.54
C GLY A 306 -17.00 1.16 20.30
N VAL A 307 -16.90 2.49 20.12
CA VAL A 307 -17.43 3.17 18.91
C VAL A 307 -16.40 3.11 17.79
N SER A 308 -16.79 2.52 16.66
CA SER A 308 -15.96 2.47 15.46
C SER A 308 -15.79 3.85 14.81
N PRO A 309 -14.62 4.16 14.21
CA PRO A 309 -14.49 5.28 13.28
C PRO A 309 -15.51 5.25 12.13
N TRP A 310 -15.98 4.04 11.75
CA TRP A 310 -16.92 3.79 10.67
C TRP A 310 -18.38 3.75 11.13
N VAL A 311 -18.68 4.23 12.35
CA VAL A 311 -20.03 4.20 12.94
C VAL A 311 -21.10 4.79 12.03
N TRP A 312 -20.76 5.84 11.26
CA TRP A 312 -21.64 6.43 10.27
C TRP A 312 -21.32 5.95 8.84
N TRP A 313 -20.05 5.91 8.45
CA TRP A 313 -19.66 5.59 7.06
C TRP A 313 -19.81 4.13 6.63
N ALA A 314 -19.94 3.21 7.59
CA ALA A 314 -20.20 1.80 7.31
C ALA A 314 -21.22 1.18 8.26
N ASP A 315 -22.06 2.00 8.90
CA ASP A 315 -23.13 1.57 9.80
C ASP A 315 -22.65 0.64 10.94
N ALA A 316 -21.38 0.76 11.32
CA ALA A 316 -20.72 -0.07 12.34
C ALA A 316 -21.16 0.38 13.74
N THR A 317 -22.39 0.04 14.10
CA THR A 317 -23.01 0.47 15.36
C THR A 317 -22.33 -0.17 16.58
N PRO A 318 -22.08 0.59 17.66
CA PRO A 318 -21.51 0.04 18.87
C PRO A 318 -22.55 -0.82 19.61
N GLN A 319 -22.06 -1.76 20.41
CA GLN A 319 -22.92 -2.52 21.32
C GLN A 319 -23.58 -1.61 22.36
N VAL A 320 -24.88 -1.84 22.60
CA VAL A 320 -25.62 -1.18 23.68
C VAL A 320 -25.15 -1.73 25.02
N GLN A 321 -24.72 -0.83 25.92
CA GLN A 321 -24.12 -1.16 27.20
C GLN A 321 -24.83 -0.41 28.33
N SER A 322 -25.21 -1.14 29.38
CA SER A 322 -25.80 -0.54 30.58
C SER A 322 -24.77 0.07 31.53
N ARG A 323 -23.49 -0.31 31.38
CA ARG A 323 -22.38 0.19 32.19
C ARG A 323 -21.08 0.17 31.39
N VAL A 324 -20.31 1.25 31.46
CA VAL A 324 -18.98 1.36 30.85
C VAL A 324 -17.98 1.89 31.87
N ASP A 325 -16.97 1.07 32.17
CA ASP A 325 -15.83 1.40 33.01
C ASP A 325 -14.56 1.41 32.16
N LEU A 326 -13.96 2.57 31.96
CA LEU A 326 -12.71 2.69 31.21
C LEU A 326 -11.55 2.21 32.08
N SER A 327 -10.66 1.40 31.50
CA SER A 327 -9.50 0.86 32.19
C SER A 327 -8.59 1.97 32.70
N GLY A 328 -8.20 1.92 33.99
CA GLY A 328 -7.35 2.94 34.61
C GLY A 328 -6.04 3.17 33.87
N VAL A 329 -5.46 2.13 33.27
CA VAL A 329 -4.23 2.27 32.47
C VAL A 329 -4.45 2.97 31.13
N GLU A 330 -5.65 2.88 30.55
CA GLU A 330 -5.97 3.51 29.27
C GLU A 330 -6.41 4.97 29.42
N VAL A 331 -6.86 5.37 30.61
CA VAL A 331 -7.25 6.75 30.94
C VAL A 331 -6.21 7.52 31.77
N ASN A 332 -5.02 6.95 31.91
CA ASN A 332 -3.83 7.59 32.51
C ASN A 332 -2.63 7.42 31.58
N VAL A 333 -2.74 7.99 30.38
CA VAL A 333 -1.78 7.83 29.28
C VAL A 333 -1.50 9.17 28.62
N THR A 334 -0.27 9.33 28.15
CA THR A 334 0.12 10.43 27.25
C THR A 334 0.37 9.85 25.87
N SER A 335 -0.26 10.41 24.84
CA SER A 335 -0.03 10.01 23.46
C SER A 335 1.38 10.44 22.99
N LYS A 336 1.78 9.97 21.81
CA LYS A 336 3.00 10.42 21.15
C LYS A 336 2.64 11.38 20.02
N GLU A 337 3.62 12.14 19.55
CA GLU A 337 3.49 12.82 18.25
C GLU A 337 3.27 11.76 17.16
N PRO A 338 2.35 11.98 16.21
CA PRO A 338 2.18 11.09 15.07
C PRO A 338 3.48 10.84 14.32
N SER A 339 3.66 9.62 13.80
CA SER A 339 4.89 9.24 13.10
C SER A 339 5.06 9.94 11.75
N VAL A 340 3.94 10.31 11.12
CA VAL A 340 3.86 11.12 9.91
C VAL A 340 3.10 12.39 10.22
N LYS A 341 3.63 13.56 9.83
CA LYS A 341 3.08 14.85 10.29
C LYS A 341 1.72 15.21 9.69
N TYR A 342 1.49 14.97 8.41
CA TYR A 342 0.20 15.15 7.72
C TYR A 342 -0.25 13.83 7.11
N ARG A 343 -1.47 13.40 7.41
CA ARG A 343 -1.99 12.05 7.14
C ARG A 343 -3.40 12.18 6.58
N GLY A 344 -3.59 11.78 5.33
CA GLY A 344 -4.82 12.11 4.63
C GLY A 344 -5.26 11.17 3.52
N ILE A 345 -6.40 11.54 2.94
CA ILE A 345 -7.01 10.90 1.79
C ILE A 345 -7.23 11.91 0.67
N PHE A 346 -7.35 11.42 -0.56
CA PHE A 346 -7.79 12.16 -1.72
C PHE A 346 -9.07 11.52 -2.27
N LEU A 347 -10.16 12.28 -2.26
CA LEU A 347 -11.39 11.93 -2.97
C LEU A 347 -11.18 12.28 -4.45
N ASN A 348 -11.09 11.26 -5.29
CA ASN A 348 -10.83 11.38 -6.72
C ASN A 348 -11.62 10.31 -7.45
N ASP A 349 -11.60 10.34 -8.79
CA ASP A 349 -12.26 9.32 -9.62
C ASP A 349 -13.75 9.16 -9.23
N GLU A 350 -14.35 10.23 -8.68
CA GLU A 350 -15.55 10.22 -7.85
C GLU A 350 -16.86 10.05 -8.63
N SER A 351 -16.76 9.84 -9.94
CA SER A 351 -17.90 9.75 -10.85
C SER A 351 -17.85 8.43 -11.60
N PRO A 352 -18.94 7.63 -11.55
CA PRO A 352 -20.30 8.05 -11.22
C PRO A 352 -20.71 7.91 -9.74
N SER A 353 -19.97 7.18 -8.90
CA SER A 353 -20.47 6.67 -7.62
C SER A 353 -20.65 7.76 -6.55
N LEU A 354 -19.57 8.31 -5.98
CA LEU A 354 -19.64 9.33 -4.93
C LEU A 354 -20.42 10.57 -5.40
N THR A 355 -20.27 10.93 -6.68
CA THR A 355 -21.03 12.00 -7.34
C THR A 355 -22.53 11.72 -7.28
N SER A 356 -23.00 10.54 -7.73
CA SER A 356 -24.43 10.22 -7.72
C SER A 356 -25.01 10.18 -6.31
N TRP A 357 -24.25 9.65 -5.34
CA TRP A 357 -24.68 9.60 -3.95
C TRP A 357 -24.79 10.99 -3.32
N THR A 358 -23.76 11.82 -3.46
CA THR A 358 -23.77 13.19 -2.90
C THR A 358 -24.80 14.09 -3.58
N ASP A 359 -24.97 14.00 -4.90
CA ASP A 359 -25.99 14.75 -5.63
C ASP A 359 -27.40 14.33 -5.19
N GLY A 360 -27.62 13.03 -4.97
CA GLY A 360 -28.89 12.48 -4.50
C GLY A 360 -29.22 12.81 -3.04
N ARG A 361 -28.23 12.80 -2.14
CA ARG A 361 -28.41 13.00 -0.69
C ARG A 361 -28.34 14.47 -0.28
N TYR A 362 -27.34 15.20 -0.76
CA TYR A 362 -27.02 16.56 -0.32
C TYR A 362 -27.18 17.63 -1.41
N GLY A 363 -27.46 17.24 -2.66
CA GLY A 363 -27.53 18.17 -3.79
C GLY A 363 -26.16 18.65 -4.29
N GLY A 364 -25.09 17.92 -3.94
CA GLY A 364 -23.72 18.22 -4.33
C GLY A 364 -22.71 18.02 -3.20
N ARG A 365 -21.44 18.32 -3.48
CA ARG A 365 -20.31 18.19 -2.55
C ARG A 365 -20.16 19.46 -1.68
N ASN A 366 -21.12 19.67 -0.78
CA ASN A 366 -21.25 20.86 0.07
C ASN A 366 -20.83 20.58 1.54
N PRO A 367 -20.99 21.54 2.48
CA PRO A 367 -20.48 21.36 3.85
C PRO A 367 -21.15 20.22 4.61
N LEU A 368 -22.39 19.85 4.27
CA LEU A 368 -23.10 18.72 4.89
C LEU A 368 -22.40 17.39 4.57
N PHE A 369 -21.99 17.22 3.31
CA PHE A 369 -21.19 16.07 2.89
C PHE A 369 -19.82 16.09 3.55
N TYR A 370 -19.10 17.21 3.45
CA TYR A 370 -17.73 17.31 3.94
C TYR A 370 -17.64 17.21 5.46
N GLU A 371 -18.68 17.63 6.21
CA GLU A 371 -18.77 17.39 7.64
C GLU A 371 -18.57 15.90 7.98
N GLN A 372 -19.26 15.02 7.27
CA GLN A 372 -19.13 13.57 7.49
C GLN A 372 -17.72 13.06 7.15
N VAL A 373 -17.07 13.62 6.12
CA VAL A 373 -15.69 13.29 5.74
C VAL A 373 -14.70 13.76 6.83
N PHE A 374 -14.86 14.98 7.35
CA PHE A 374 -13.99 15.52 8.39
C PHE A 374 -14.07 14.70 9.69
N LYS A 375 -15.29 14.33 10.10
CA LYS A 375 -15.51 13.43 11.25
C LYS A 375 -14.77 12.11 11.08
N LEU A 376 -14.82 11.51 9.89
CA LEU A 376 -14.13 10.24 9.61
C LEU A 376 -12.61 10.39 9.71
N ILE A 377 -12.04 11.38 9.02
CA ILE A 377 -10.59 11.61 9.01
C ILE A 377 -10.08 11.77 10.45
N LEU A 378 -10.76 12.58 11.26
CA LEU A 378 -10.38 12.83 12.65
C LEU A 378 -10.56 11.58 13.55
N ARG A 379 -11.63 10.79 13.37
CA ARG A 379 -11.82 9.51 14.07
C ARG A 379 -10.71 8.50 13.74
N LEU A 380 -10.18 8.54 12.51
CA LEU A 380 -9.05 7.72 12.08
C LEU A 380 -7.69 8.31 12.46
N LYS A 381 -7.65 9.47 13.11
CA LYS A 381 -6.42 10.22 13.48
C LYS A 381 -5.61 10.68 12.25
N GLY A 382 -6.31 10.92 11.14
CA GLY A 382 -5.82 11.74 10.04
C GLY A 382 -6.08 13.23 10.30
N ASP A 383 -5.49 14.07 9.47
CA ASP A 383 -5.58 15.53 9.54
C ASP A 383 -5.61 16.21 8.17
N TYR A 384 -5.45 15.48 7.06
CA TYR A 384 -5.22 16.06 5.74
C TYR A 384 -6.24 15.57 4.70
N LEU A 385 -6.69 16.46 3.81
CA LEU A 385 -7.63 16.13 2.74
C LEU A 385 -7.29 16.84 1.43
N TRP A 386 -7.30 16.07 0.34
CA TRP A 386 -7.56 16.61 -0.99
C TRP A 386 -9.04 16.37 -1.35
N PRO A 387 -9.82 17.42 -1.63
CA PRO A 387 -11.25 17.30 -1.89
C PRO A 387 -11.52 16.77 -3.30
N ALA A 388 -12.78 16.35 -3.53
CA ALA A 388 -13.28 16.02 -4.86
C ALA A 388 -13.11 17.22 -5.81
N MET A 389 -12.67 16.96 -7.04
CA MET A 389 -12.25 18.01 -7.99
C MET A 389 -12.70 17.77 -9.43
N TRP A 390 -13.32 16.63 -9.76
CA TRP A 390 -13.92 16.38 -11.07
C TRP A 390 -15.28 17.07 -11.15
N GLY A 391 -15.32 18.20 -11.86
CA GLY A 391 -16.50 19.04 -11.94
C GLY A 391 -16.85 19.79 -10.64
N ASN A 392 -15.92 19.90 -9.69
CA ASN A 392 -16.07 20.64 -8.43
C ASN A 392 -15.03 21.73 -8.21
N GLU A 393 -15.36 22.63 -7.29
CA GLU A 393 -14.51 23.71 -6.80
C GLU A 393 -14.70 23.82 -5.27
N PHE A 394 -13.95 23.05 -4.46
CA PHE A 394 -14.18 22.93 -3.00
C PHE A 394 -14.42 24.26 -2.26
N SER A 395 -13.59 25.27 -2.52
CA SER A 395 -13.70 26.61 -1.88
C SER A 395 -14.82 27.48 -2.44
N LYS A 396 -15.61 26.97 -3.38
CA LYS A 396 -16.70 27.68 -4.06
C LYS A 396 -18.03 26.94 -4.06
N ASP A 397 -18.00 25.62 -3.92
CA ASP A 397 -19.16 24.75 -3.82
C ASP A 397 -19.81 24.76 -2.43
N GLY A 398 -19.25 25.53 -1.48
CA GLY A 398 -19.86 25.76 -0.17
C GLY A 398 -21.22 26.45 -0.33
N THR A 399 -22.28 25.84 0.19
CA THR A 399 -23.57 26.52 0.38
C THR A 399 -24.14 26.13 1.75
N ASP A 400 -24.50 27.11 2.57
CA ASP A 400 -25.20 26.88 3.84
C ASP A 400 -26.71 26.84 3.58
N GLY A 401 -27.30 25.65 3.58
CA GLY A 401 -28.76 25.47 3.46
C GLY A 401 -29.36 26.08 2.18
N GLY A 402 -28.63 26.06 1.06
CA GLY A 402 -29.09 26.58 -0.22
C GLY A 402 -29.02 28.11 -0.37
N LYS A 403 -28.36 28.83 0.55
CA LYS A 403 -28.04 30.24 0.35
C LYS A 403 -26.77 30.37 -0.50
N ALA A 404 -26.91 30.96 -1.67
CA ALA A 404 -25.87 31.07 -2.69
C ALA A 404 -24.75 32.09 -2.37
N ASP A 405 -24.68 32.61 -1.14
CA ASP A 405 -23.81 33.73 -0.76
C ASP A 405 -22.60 33.37 0.13
N ASP A 406 -22.50 32.16 0.69
CA ASP A 406 -21.30 31.72 1.43
C ASP A 406 -20.54 30.58 0.72
N THR A 407 -19.89 30.95 -0.39
CA THR A 407 -19.14 30.01 -1.24
C THR A 407 -17.98 29.31 -0.50
N LEU A 408 -17.51 29.88 0.61
CA LEU A 408 -16.38 29.38 1.40
C LEU A 408 -16.78 28.44 2.54
N ALA A 409 -18.08 28.14 2.70
CA ALA A 409 -18.57 27.33 3.83
C ALA A 409 -17.84 25.98 4.01
N ASN A 410 -17.41 25.34 2.92
CA ASN A 410 -16.59 24.13 2.95
C ASN A 410 -15.24 24.36 3.64
N ALA A 411 -14.50 25.40 3.23
CA ALA A 411 -13.18 25.73 3.76
C ALA A 411 -13.25 26.21 5.22
N ILE A 412 -14.26 27.02 5.54
CA ILE A 412 -14.54 27.47 6.91
C ILE A 412 -14.81 26.26 7.81
N LEU A 413 -15.58 25.27 7.34
CA LEU A 413 -15.90 24.09 8.13
C LEU A 413 -14.69 23.18 8.33
N ALA A 414 -13.85 23.00 7.31
CA ALA A 414 -12.61 22.24 7.42
C ALA A 414 -11.69 22.83 8.51
N ASP A 415 -11.48 24.15 8.49
CA ASP A 415 -10.64 24.86 9.46
C ASP A 415 -11.17 24.76 10.90
N LYS A 416 -12.51 24.87 11.06
CA LYS A 416 -13.18 24.64 12.35
C LYS A 416 -12.91 23.24 12.88
N TYR A 417 -13.10 22.20 12.07
CA TYR A 417 -12.80 20.82 12.44
C TYR A 417 -11.29 20.57 12.64
N GLY A 418 -10.44 21.45 12.09
CA GLY A 418 -8.99 21.29 12.11
C GLY A 418 -8.49 20.30 11.06
N VAL A 419 -9.20 20.11 9.94
CA VAL A 419 -8.70 19.32 8.81
C VAL A 419 -7.90 20.25 7.89
N VAL A 420 -6.61 19.97 7.76
CA VAL A 420 -5.68 20.65 6.88
C VAL A 420 -6.08 20.37 5.44
N MET A 421 -6.32 21.41 4.65
CA MET A 421 -6.71 21.24 3.25
C MET A 421 -5.51 21.31 2.31
N GLY A 422 -5.54 20.51 1.26
CA GLY A 422 -4.61 20.59 0.14
C GLY A 422 -5.33 20.45 -1.20
N THR A 423 -4.56 20.50 -2.28
CA THR A 423 -5.04 20.30 -3.65
C THR A 423 -4.07 19.38 -4.39
N SER A 424 -4.54 18.68 -5.42
CA SER A 424 -3.73 17.72 -6.16
C SER A 424 -2.59 18.39 -6.93
N HIS A 425 -1.70 17.57 -7.50
CA HIS A 425 -0.43 17.99 -8.10
C HIS A 425 -0.50 19.00 -9.25
N HIS A 426 -1.69 19.24 -9.82
CA HIS A 426 -1.89 20.17 -10.94
C HIS A 426 -2.82 21.34 -10.59
N GLU A 427 -3.07 21.57 -9.30
CA GLU A 427 -4.03 22.54 -8.75
C GLU A 427 -3.31 23.56 -7.82
N PRO A 428 -2.38 24.38 -8.35
CA PRO A 428 -1.53 25.20 -7.50
C PRO A 428 -2.28 26.38 -6.86
N CYS A 429 -1.76 26.87 -5.73
CA CYS A 429 -2.22 28.09 -5.07
C CYS A 429 -3.72 28.05 -4.67
N TYR A 430 -4.16 26.90 -4.15
CA TYR A 430 -5.54 26.63 -3.67
C TYR A 430 -6.63 26.73 -4.75
N ARG A 431 -6.25 26.63 -6.03
CA ARG A 431 -7.16 26.70 -7.17
C ARG A 431 -7.50 25.29 -7.66
N ALA A 432 -8.78 24.91 -7.53
CA ALA A 432 -9.26 23.64 -8.05
C ALA A 432 -9.14 23.58 -9.57
N GLY A 433 -9.01 22.37 -10.13
CA GLY A 433 -8.67 22.13 -11.53
C GLY A 433 -9.65 22.74 -12.55
N ASN A 434 -10.91 22.95 -12.16
CA ASN A 434 -11.93 23.52 -13.05
C ASN A 434 -11.96 25.06 -13.05
N GLU A 435 -11.38 25.72 -12.04
CA GLU A 435 -11.54 27.15 -11.83
C GLU A 435 -10.96 27.98 -13.00
N TRP A 436 -9.80 27.58 -13.56
CA TRP A 436 -9.17 28.34 -14.64
C TRP A 436 -10.03 28.37 -15.90
N GLY A 437 -10.52 27.21 -16.36
CA GLY A 437 -11.39 27.12 -17.52
C GLY A 437 -12.66 27.97 -17.39
N GLN A 438 -13.27 27.99 -16.19
CA GLN A 438 -14.50 28.74 -15.91
C GLN A 438 -14.26 30.24 -15.77
N GLU A 439 -13.15 30.65 -15.15
CA GLU A 439 -12.88 32.05 -14.83
C GLU A 439 -11.97 32.77 -15.83
N PHE A 440 -11.38 32.06 -16.79
CA PHE A 440 -10.37 32.62 -17.70
C PHE A 440 -10.81 33.95 -18.33
N ASN A 441 -12.09 34.11 -18.67
CA ASN A 441 -12.60 35.35 -19.27
C ASN A 441 -12.40 36.59 -18.39
N SER A 442 -12.41 36.45 -17.05
CA SER A 442 -12.14 37.53 -16.10
C SER A 442 -10.66 37.95 -16.08
N TYR A 443 -9.75 37.02 -16.42
CA TYR A 443 -8.29 37.23 -16.43
C TYR A 443 -7.72 37.49 -17.83
N ARG A 444 -8.49 37.18 -18.88
CA ARG A 444 -8.06 37.14 -20.28
C ARG A 444 -7.34 38.40 -20.75
N ASN A 445 -7.79 39.58 -20.34
CA ASN A 445 -7.17 40.89 -20.65
C ASN A 445 -6.54 41.01 -22.07
N GLY A 446 -7.31 40.67 -23.11
CA GLY A 446 -6.87 40.76 -24.51
C GLY A 446 -5.99 39.60 -25.02
N ILE A 447 -5.89 38.49 -24.28
CA ILE A 447 -5.32 37.21 -24.75
C ILE A 447 -6.25 36.61 -25.81
N SER A 448 -5.73 36.20 -26.97
CA SER A 448 -6.52 35.59 -28.05
C SER A 448 -6.70 34.07 -27.90
N ASP A 449 -5.80 33.42 -27.15
CA ASP A 449 -5.84 31.98 -26.88
C ASP A 449 -7.09 31.57 -26.08
N GLY A 450 -7.50 30.31 -26.18
CA GLY A 450 -8.44 29.69 -25.23
C GLY A 450 -7.76 29.37 -23.89
N ALA A 451 -8.54 29.09 -22.85
CA ALA A 451 -8.05 28.88 -21.47
C ALA A 451 -6.89 27.86 -21.40
N ALA A 452 -7.09 26.64 -21.91
CA ALA A 452 -6.06 25.59 -21.91
C ALA A 452 -4.80 25.96 -22.70
N ALA A 453 -4.97 26.62 -23.86
CA ALA A 453 -3.84 27.07 -24.65
C ALA A 453 -3.06 28.20 -23.95
N ALA A 454 -3.75 29.08 -23.22
CA ALA A 454 -3.10 30.13 -22.43
C ALA A 454 -2.34 29.52 -21.24
N TRP A 455 -2.93 28.57 -20.52
CA TRP A 455 -2.27 27.85 -19.42
C TRP A 455 -0.96 27.19 -19.86
N ASN A 456 -0.99 26.46 -20.97
CA ASN A 456 0.19 25.77 -21.51
C ASN A 456 1.28 26.68 -22.08
N LYS A 457 1.06 28.00 -22.11
CA LYS A 457 2.00 29.01 -22.61
C LYS A 457 2.73 29.78 -21.52
N TYR A 458 2.48 29.49 -20.23
CA TYR A 458 3.28 30.08 -19.16
C TYR A 458 4.77 29.73 -19.34
N ASN A 459 5.64 30.73 -19.35
CA ASN A 459 7.05 30.51 -19.67
C ASN A 459 7.99 31.50 -18.95
N LEU A 460 9.30 31.27 -19.04
CA LEU A 460 10.33 32.13 -18.47
C LEU A 460 10.42 33.49 -19.19
N PRO A 461 10.58 34.61 -18.48
CA PRO A 461 10.84 35.91 -19.08
C PRO A 461 12.07 35.88 -20.00
N GLY A 462 11.91 36.37 -21.23
CA GLY A 462 12.98 36.46 -22.22
C GLY A 462 13.11 35.24 -23.17
N GLU A 463 12.33 34.19 -22.96
CA GLU A 463 12.18 33.09 -23.94
C GLU A 463 11.27 33.50 -25.11
N ASP A 464 11.49 32.95 -26.30
CA ASP A 464 10.71 33.29 -27.51
C ASP A 464 9.21 33.04 -27.35
N ALA A 465 8.81 32.04 -26.55
CA ALA A 465 7.41 31.72 -26.30
C ALA A 465 6.80 32.49 -25.12
N TYR A 466 7.55 33.40 -24.48
CA TYR A 466 7.06 34.20 -23.36
C TYR A 466 5.99 35.20 -23.79
N ASN A 467 4.90 35.26 -23.03
CA ASN A 467 3.86 36.26 -23.19
C ASN A 467 3.49 36.86 -21.83
N GLU A 468 3.89 38.11 -21.64
CA GLU A 468 3.68 38.85 -20.38
C GLU A 468 2.20 38.91 -19.96
N LYS A 469 1.27 39.03 -20.91
CA LYS A 469 -0.17 39.06 -20.59
C LYS A 469 -0.65 37.72 -20.06
N ILE A 470 -0.18 36.62 -20.64
CA ILE A 470 -0.53 35.25 -20.20
C ILE A 470 0.04 34.99 -18.81
N ASN A 471 1.33 35.24 -18.59
CA ASN A 471 1.94 35.07 -17.28
C ASN A 471 1.23 35.93 -16.22
N SER A 472 0.97 37.21 -16.51
CA SER A 472 0.29 38.11 -15.58
C SER A 472 -1.15 37.67 -15.27
N ALA A 473 -1.87 37.14 -16.26
CA ALA A 473 -3.23 36.63 -16.06
C ALA A 473 -3.24 35.40 -15.13
N ILE A 474 -2.31 34.48 -15.32
CA ILE A 474 -2.16 33.28 -14.48
C ILE A 474 -1.68 33.65 -13.06
N GLU A 475 -0.74 34.58 -12.94
CA GLU A 475 -0.28 35.08 -11.64
C GLU A 475 -1.36 35.84 -10.86
N ALA A 476 -2.21 36.61 -11.55
CA ALA A 476 -3.38 37.24 -10.93
C ALA A 476 -4.39 36.18 -10.45
N PHE A 477 -4.63 35.15 -11.27
CA PHE A 477 -5.48 34.02 -10.88
C PHE A 477 -4.94 33.29 -9.63
N TRP A 478 -3.64 33.00 -9.57
CA TRP A 478 -3.02 32.43 -8.36
C TRP A 478 -3.14 33.35 -7.15
N ARG A 479 -2.85 34.65 -7.30
CA ARG A 479 -2.93 35.62 -6.21
C ARG A 479 -4.33 35.69 -5.59
N ASP A 480 -5.37 35.64 -6.41
CA ASP A 480 -6.75 35.68 -5.92
C ASP A 480 -7.15 34.39 -5.17
N GLY A 481 -6.63 33.23 -5.59
CA GLY A 481 -6.78 31.96 -4.84
C GLY A 481 -6.08 32.03 -3.47
N ILE A 482 -4.86 32.57 -3.43
CA ILE A 482 -4.11 32.80 -2.19
C ILE A 482 -4.88 33.71 -1.23
N LYS A 483 -5.35 34.88 -1.71
CA LYS A 483 -6.11 35.83 -0.89
C LYS A 483 -7.36 35.19 -0.28
N ARG A 484 -8.02 34.30 -1.02
CA ARG A 484 -9.24 33.63 -0.61
C ARG A 484 -9.02 32.59 0.49
N ASN A 485 -7.86 31.93 0.50
CA ASN A 485 -7.63 30.74 1.32
C ASN A 485 -6.54 30.90 2.41
N LYS A 486 -5.75 31.96 2.39
CA LYS A 486 -4.59 32.16 3.29
C LYS A 486 -4.87 32.09 4.80
N ASP A 487 -6.10 32.38 5.21
CA ASP A 487 -6.49 32.46 6.62
C ASP A 487 -6.91 31.10 7.19
N PHE A 488 -6.97 30.04 6.37
CA PHE A 488 -7.29 28.66 6.80
C PHE A 488 -6.01 27.79 6.93
N ASP A 489 -6.11 26.70 7.69
CA ASP A 489 -5.05 25.68 7.82
C ASP A 489 -4.91 24.86 6.53
N ASN A 490 -3.85 25.11 5.74
CA ASN A 490 -3.65 24.46 4.43
C ASN A 490 -2.20 24.01 4.22
N ILE A 491 -2.01 23.11 3.23
CA ILE A 491 -0.74 22.96 2.52
C ILE A 491 -0.92 23.48 1.10
N CYS A 492 -0.17 24.52 0.73
CA CYS A 492 -0.23 25.12 -0.58
C CYS A 492 0.53 24.28 -1.62
N THR A 493 -0.19 23.70 -2.58
CA THR A 493 0.46 23.09 -3.74
C THR A 493 1.09 24.18 -4.62
N VAL A 494 2.37 24.00 -4.96
CA VAL A 494 3.16 24.88 -5.83
C VAL A 494 3.72 24.09 -7.02
N GLY A 495 4.19 24.80 -8.04
CA GLY A 495 4.53 24.26 -9.34
C GLY A 495 3.39 24.42 -10.33
N MET A 496 3.54 23.81 -11.51
CA MET A 496 2.55 23.86 -12.57
C MET A 496 2.73 22.69 -13.53
N ARG A 497 1.63 22.00 -13.80
CA ARG A 497 1.45 21.03 -14.88
C ARG A 497 0.35 21.53 -15.81
N GLY A 498 0.12 20.86 -16.93
CA GLY A 498 -1.02 21.19 -17.80
C GLY A 498 -2.35 20.93 -17.10
N GLU A 499 -3.44 21.51 -17.61
CA GLU A 499 -4.80 21.25 -17.07
C GLU A 499 -5.18 19.77 -17.23
N ALA A 500 -6.11 19.28 -16.39
CA ALA A 500 -6.63 17.91 -16.42
C ALA A 500 -5.54 16.82 -16.48
N ASP A 501 -4.60 16.85 -15.53
CA ASP A 501 -3.47 15.91 -15.41
C ASP A 501 -2.51 15.82 -16.62
N SER A 502 -2.49 16.84 -17.50
CA SER A 502 -1.59 16.86 -18.68
C SER A 502 -0.20 17.46 -18.37
N SER A 503 0.77 17.27 -19.27
CA SER A 503 2.11 17.86 -19.16
C SER A 503 2.17 19.26 -19.79
N LEU A 504 3.08 20.11 -19.30
CA LEU A 504 3.44 21.35 -20.00
C LEU A 504 4.37 21.04 -21.18
N PRO A 505 4.35 21.85 -22.27
CA PRO A 505 5.28 21.67 -23.39
C PRO A 505 6.77 21.67 -23.02
N ALA A 506 7.14 22.34 -21.92
CA ALA A 506 8.52 22.36 -21.44
C ALA A 506 9.02 20.99 -20.94
N ALA A 507 8.11 20.07 -20.59
CA ALA A 507 8.44 18.77 -20.02
C ALA A 507 9.29 17.86 -20.93
N ASP A 508 9.26 18.12 -22.24
CA ASP A 508 10.10 17.42 -23.23
C ASP A 508 11.61 17.70 -23.04
N ASP A 509 11.96 18.78 -22.33
CA ASP A 509 13.33 19.13 -21.93
C ASP A 509 13.40 19.25 -20.39
N PRO A 510 13.86 18.21 -19.68
CA PRO A 510 13.88 18.19 -18.22
C PRO A 510 14.70 19.31 -17.56
N GLU A 511 15.77 19.78 -18.19
CA GLU A 511 16.58 20.88 -17.65
C GLU A 511 15.84 22.20 -17.76
N LYS A 512 15.25 22.48 -18.94
CA LYS A 512 14.38 23.65 -19.15
C LYS A 512 13.17 23.61 -18.23
N TYR A 513 12.54 22.45 -18.08
CA TYR A 513 11.37 22.31 -17.21
C TYR A 513 11.72 22.54 -15.74
N ALA A 514 12.88 22.07 -15.27
CA ALA A 514 13.35 22.37 -13.92
C ALA A 514 13.62 23.88 -13.70
N ASP A 515 14.16 24.58 -14.69
CA ASP A 515 14.33 26.04 -14.62
C ASP A 515 12.98 26.77 -14.60
N LEU A 516 12.03 26.34 -15.44
CA LEU A 516 10.67 26.87 -15.45
C LEU A 516 9.95 26.63 -14.12
N LEU A 517 10.00 25.41 -13.57
CA LEU A 517 9.40 25.09 -12.27
C LEU A 517 10.03 25.91 -11.15
N ASN A 518 11.36 26.06 -11.14
CA ASN A 518 12.01 26.93 -10.16
C ASN A 518 11.49 28.38 -10.25
N HIS A 519 11.30 28.92 -11.46
CA HIS A 519 10.72 30.25 -11.64
C HIS A 519 9.28 30.31 -11.15
N ILE A 520 8.43 29.40 -11.58
CA ILE A 520 7.00 29.31 -11.19
C ILE A 520 6.86 29.26 -9.67
N ILE A 521 7.56 28.33 -9.03
CA ILE A 521 7.48 28.16 -7.57
C ILE A 521 8.00 29.40 -6.85
N THR A 522 9.08 30.02 -7.34
CA THR A 522 9.59 31.28 -6.76
C THR A 522 8.56 32.42 -6.89
N THR A 523 7.90 32.52 -8.03
CA THR A 523 6.83 33.50 -8.26
C THR A 523 5.66 33.24 -7.32
N GLN A 524 5.13 32.02 -7.26
CA GLN A 524 4.03 31.63 -6.37
C GLN A 524 4.36 31.91 -4.89
N LYS A 525 5.57 31.59 -4.43
CA LYS A 525 6.03 31.89 -3.06
C LYS A 525 6.17 33.39 -2.79
N THR A 526 6.50 34.17 -3.81
CA THR A 526 6.48 35.63 -3.71
C THR A 526 5.05 36.14 -3.53
N LEU A 527 4.09 35.63 -4.30
CA LEU A 527 2.67 35.96 -4.15
C LEU A 527 2.15 35.60 -2.74
N LEU A 528 2.46 34.39 -2.25
CA LEU A 528 2.13 33.94 -0.89
C LEU A 528 2.66 34.93 0.16
N SER A 529 3.95 35.25 0.08
CA SER A 529 4.59 36.18 1.03
C SER A 529 4.02 37.60 0.96
N GLU A 530 3.64 38.09 -0.22
CA GLU A 530 3.06 39.43 -0.40
C GLU A 530 1.66 39.53 0.19
N GLU A 531 0.87 38.45 0.11
CA GLU A 531 -0.49 38.39 0.68
C GLU A 531 -0.48 38.01 2.18
N GLY A 532 0.68 37.68 2.73
CA GLY A 532 0.86 37.32 4.15
C GLY A 532 0.49 35.88 4.47
N ASP A 533 0.48 34.99 3.47
CA ASP A 533 0.23 33.57 3.67
C ASP A 533 1.50 32.86 4.18
N ALA A 534 1.36 32.16 5.31
CA ALA A 534 2.43 31.44 5.98
C ALA A 534 2.29 29.91 5.90
N ASN A 535 1.30 29.40 5.16
CA ASN A 535 1.07 27.97 5.00
C ASN A 535 2.27 27.27 4.35
N PRO A 536 2.58 26.01 4.74
CA PRO A 536 3.63 25.23 4.10
C PRO A 536 3.34 25.02 2.61
N THR A 537 4.40 24.95 1.80
CA THR A 537 4.29 24.66 0.37
C THR A 537 4.73 23.25 0.02
N GLN A 538 4.06 22.60 -0.94
CA GLN A 538 4.44 21.29 -1.46
C GLN A 538 4.52 21.26 -2.98
N LEU A 539 5.47 20.49 -3.53
CA LEU A 539 5.53 20.12 -4.94
C LEU A 539 5.43 18.60 -5.06
N VAL A 540 4.51 18.13 -5.89
CA VAL A 540 4.36 16.70 -6.17
C VAL A 540 5.24 16.30 -7.35
N ILE A 541 6.13 15.34 -7.13
CA ILE A 541 7.10 14.80 -8.09
C ILE A 541 6.42 13.70 -8.92
N TYR A 542 5.40 14.10 -9.69
CA TYR A 542 4.57 13.20 -10.46
C TYR A 542 5.00 13.13 -11.93
N LYS A 543 5.02 11.91 -12.51
CA LYS A 543 5.30 11.64 -13.94
C LYS A 543 6.53 12.40 -14.45
N GLU A 544 6.34 13.39 -15.33
CA GLU A 544 7.41 14.16 -15.98
C GLU A 544 8.18 15.08 -15.02
N VAL A 545 7.59 15.45 -13.88
CA VAL A 545 8.28 16.22 -12.83
C VAL A 545 9.41 15.41 -12.21
N GLU A 546 9.33 14.07 -12.21
CA GLU A 546 10.43 13.19 -11.79
C GLU A 546 11.66 13.33 -12.69
N ASN A 547 11.46 13.59 -13.99
CA ASN A 547 12.56 13.88 -14.91
C ASN A 547 13.19 15.25 -14.60
N ALA A 548 12.39 16.28 -14.35
CA ALA A 548 12.89 17.59 -13.94
C ALA A 548 13.64 17.52 -12.59
N TRP A 549 13.13 16.69 -11.67
CA TRP A 549 13.78 16.39 -10.40
C TRP A 549 15.18 15.80 -10.61
N ASN A 550 15.28 14.66 -11.27
CA ASN A 550 16.55 13.93 -11.36
C ASN A 550 17.49 14.50 -12.44
N LYS A 551 17.02 14.65 -13.69
CA LYS A 551 17.85 15.12 -14.82
C LYS A 551 18.05 16.64 -14.79
N GLY A 552 16.99 17.39 -14.48
CA GLY A 552 17.06 18.85 -14.37
C GLY A 552 17.62 19.38 -13.04
N SER A 553 17.92 18.48 -12.09
CA SER A 553 18.42 18.84 -10.75
C SER A 553 17.53 19.85 -10.02
N LEU A 554 16.19 19.75 -10.18
CA LEU A 554 15.24 20.65 -9.54
C LEU A 554 15.41 20.70 -8.01
N TYR A 555 15.79 19.59 -7.39
CA TYR A 555 16.06 19.50 -5.94
C TYR A 555 17.20 20.41 -5.47
N GLU A 556 18.12 20.84 -6.33
CA GLU A 556 19.19 21.79 -5.98
C GLU A 556 18.74 23.26 -6.04
N LYS A 557 17.56 23.53 -6.61
CA LYS A 557 17.07 24.88 -6.87
C LYS A 557 16.57 25.54 -5.60
N ASP A 558 16.73 26.87 -5.51
CA ASP A 558 16.41 27.64 -4.32
C ASP A 558 14.92 27.51 -3.92
N ALA A 559 14.04 27.39 -4.90
CA ALA A 559 12.60 27.20 -4.70
C ALA A 559 12.22 25.96 -3.88
N MET A 560 13.09 24.94 -3.81
CA MET A 560 12.81 23.68 -3.11
C MET A 560 13.27 23.62 -1.66
N LYS A 561 14.12 24.55 -1.19
CA LYS A 561 14.79 24.48 0.13
C LYS A 561 13.85 24.39 1.34
N ASP A 562 12.65 24.91 1.19
CA ASP A 562 11.61 25.08 2.19
C ASP A 562 10.25 24.66 1.60
N THR A 563 10.28 23.79 0.59
CA THR A 563 9.10 23.20 -0.06
C THR A 563 9.16 21.69 0.14
N ILE A 564 8.04 21.09 0.55
CA ILE A 564 7.91 19.64 0.71
C ILE A 564 7.96 19.00 -0.67
N ALA A 565 8.83 18.01 -0.88
CA ALA A 565 8.88 17.23 -2.12
C ALA A 565 8.09 15.93 -1.94
N MET A 566 6.93 15.84 -2.57
CA MET A 566 6.06 14.68 -2.45
C MET A 566 6.27 13.69 -3.61
N PHE A 567 6.82 12.52 -3.29
CA PHE A 567 7.00 11.42 -4.23
C PHE A 567 5.67 10.68 -4.43
N CYS A 568 5.60 9.83 -5.45
CA CYS A 568 4.40 9.07 -5.77
C CYS A 568 4.73 7.59 -5.93
N ASP A 569 3.73 6.74 -5.73
CA ASP A 569 3.72 5.41 -6.30
C ASP A 569 3.55 5.47 -7.85
N ASP A 570 3.42 4.32 -8.47
CA ASP A 570 3.22 4.16 -9.91
C ASP A 570 1.74 4.14 -10.31
N ASN A 571 0.85 4.63 -9.44
CA ASN A 571 -0.61 4.54 -9.52
C ASN A 571 -1.18 3.14 -9.28
N TRP A 572 -0.34 2.16 -8.93
CA TRP A 572 -0.72 0.77 -8.70
C TRP A 572 -0.27 0.27 -7.33
N ALA A 573 -0.12 1.18 -6.37
CA ALA A 573 0.35 0.88 -5.03
C ALA A 573 1.78 0.29 -5.01
N TYR A 574 2.61 0.53 -6.03
CA TYR A 574 4.04 0.20 -5.99
C TYR A 574 4.89 1.47 -6.10
N LEU A 575 5.85 1.64 -5.20
CA LEU A 575 6.68 2.84 -5.17
C LEU A 575 7.47 3.03 -6.46
N ARG A 576 7.67 4.29 -6.84
CA ARG A 576 8.63 4.70 -7.87
C ARG A 576 9.99 5.03 -7.23
N THR A 577 10.70 5.99 -7.79
CA THR A 577 11.99 6.43 -7.26
C THR A 577 11.79 7.16 -5.93
N LEU A 578 12.80 7.08 -5.08
CA LEU A 578 12.81 7.66 -3.74
C LEU A 578 14.03 8.59 -3.57
N PRO A 579 13.95 9.58 -2.66
CA PRO A 579 15.01 10.55 -2.50
C PRO A 579 16.27 9.91 -1.92
N THR A 580 17.41 10.18 -2.54
CA THR A 580 18.71 9.87 -1.96
C THR A 580 18.93 10.67 -0.66
N VAL A 581 19.80 10.19 0.22
CA VAL A 581 20.15 10.88 1.48
C VAL A 581 20.65 12.32 1.24
N GLU A 582 21.28 12.60 0.09
CA GLU A 582 21.71 13.95 -0.28
C GLU A 582 20.52 14.84 -0.67
N GLN A 583 19.56 14.31 -1.44
CA GLN A 583 18.33 15.04 -1.80
C GLN A 583 17.46 15.33 -0.58
N GLN A 584 17.36 14.40 0.38
CA GLN A 584 16.64 14.59 1.64
C GLN A 584 17.12 15.85 2.41
N GLU A 585 18.41 16.17 2.36
CA GLU A 585 18.98 17.34 3.06
C GLU A 585 18.78 18.68 2.32
N MET A 586 18.23 18.66 1.10
CA MET A 586 18.13 19.85 0.22
C MET A 586 16.73 20.47 0.18
N VAL A 587 15.71 19.78 0.68
CA VAL A 587 14.30 20.21 0.59
C VAL A 587 13.65 20.44 1.95
N GLY A 588 12.44 21.01 1.95
CA GLY A 588 11.73 21.42 3.17
C GLY A 588 11.08 20.27 3.96
N GLY A 589 10.88 19.12 3.32
CA GLY A 589 10.24 17.93 3.87
C GLY A 589 9.95 16.93 2.74
N LEU A 590 9.43 15.77 3.08
CA LEU A 590 9.17 14.68 2.13
C LEU A 590 7.78 14.08 2.29
N GLY A 591 7.10 13.87 1.15
CA GLY A 591 5.77 13.25 1.13
C GLY A 591 5.66 12.03 0.24
N MET A 592 4.57 11.27 0.39
CA MET A 592 4.14 10.19 -0.48
C MET A 592 2.67 10.38 -0.89
N TYR A 593 2.41 10.34 -2.19
CA TYR A 593 1.09 10.16 -2.78
C TYR A 593 0.94 8.70 -3.27
N TYR A 594 -0.03 7.98 -2.70
CA TYR A 594 -0.28 6.55 -2.92
C TYR A 594 -1.68 6.31 -3.53
N HIS A 595 -1.96 5.13 -4.09
CA HIS A 595 -3.26 4.83 -4.72
C HIS A 595 -3.91 3.54 -4.21
N PHE A 596 -5.19 3.61 -3.84
CA PHE A 596 -6.11 2.46 -3.74
C PHE A 596 -7.13 2.42 -4.89
N ASP A 597 -7.21 3.50 -5.65
CA ASP A 597 -8.08 3.70 -6.80
C ASP A 597 -7.31 4.47 -7.87
N TYR A 598 -7.62 4.24 -9.15
CA TYR A 598 -6.97 4.97 -10.24
C TYR A 598 -7.74 4.92 -11.56
N VAL A 599 -7.95 6.10 -12.15
CA VAL A 599 -8.31 6.25 -13.56
C VAL A 599 -7.09 6.47 -14.45
N GLY A 600 -6.76 5.47 -15.26
CA GLY A 600 -5.71 5.61 -16.26
C GLY A 600 -5.16 4.30 -16.82
N ALA A 601 -4.06 4.42 -17.56
CA ALA A 601 -3.39 3.30 -18.20
C ALA A 601 -2.52 2.50 -17.20
N PRO A 602 -2.35 1.16 -17.39
CA PRO A 602 -2.82 0.37 -18.53
C PRO A 602 -4.34 0.16 -18.56
N LYS A 603 -4.98 -0.06 -17.41
CA LYS A 603 -6.45 -0.12 -17.27
C LYS A 603 -6.90 0.35 -15.89
N SER A 604 -7.95 1.16 -15.81
CA SER A 604 -8.43 1.70 -14.52
C SER A 604 -8.90 0.60 -13.57
N TYR A 605 -8.93 0.87 -12.26
CA TYR A 605 -9.53 0.01 -11.23
C TYR A 605 -10.23 0.92 -10.22
N THR A 606 -11.57 0.93 -10.26
CA THR A 606 -12.37 2.00 -9.63
C THR A 606 -13.67 1.49 -8.98
N TRP A 607 -13.82 0.18 -8.80
CA TRP A 607 -15.11 -0.40 -8.39
C TRP A 607 -15.12 -0.87 -6.94
N ILE A 608 -14.11 -1.65 -6.56
CA ILE A 608 -14.11 -2.39 -5.31
C ILE A 608 -12.72 -2.42 -4.69
N GLN A 609 -12.62 -2.86 -3.44
CA GLN A 609 -11.38 -2.93 -2.72
C GLN A 609 -10.40 -3.94 -3.34
N THR A 610 -9.17 -3.51 -3.65
CA THR A 610 -8.24 -4.36 -4.43
C THR A 610 -6.85 -4.59 -3.83
N ALA A 611 -6.55 -4.04 -2.65
CA ALA A 611 -5.20 -4.10 -2.06
C ALA A 611 -5.19 -4.79 -0.69
N GLN A 612 -4.28 -5.75 -0.49
CA GLN A 612 -3.98 -6.31 0.82
C GLN A 612 -3.22 -5.30 1.71
N ILE A 613 -3.50 -5.26 3.02
CA ILE A 613 -2.77 -4.36 3.95
C ILE A 613 -1.28 -4.71 4.07
N SER A 614 -0.92 -5.96 3.79
CA SER A 614 0.46 -6.43 3.71
C SER A 614 1.27 -5.67 2.64
N LYS A 615 0.66 -5.39 1.49
CA LYS A 615 1.26 -4.59 0.40
C LYS A 615 1.44 -3.13 0.82
N ILE A 616 0.44 -2.56 1.49
CA ILE A 616 0.51 -1.20 2.03
C ILE A 616 1.66 -1.09 3.01
N TRP A 617 1.74 -2.02 3.98
CA TRP A 617 2.84 -2.07 4.93
C TRP A 617 4.18 -2.20 4.22
N ASP A 618 4.27 -3.11 3.26
CA ASP A 618 5.51 -3.42 2.56
C ASP A 618 6.07 -2.18 1.85
N GLN A 619 5.23 -1.49 1.07
CA GLN A 619 5.62 -0.31 0.31
C GLN A 619 5.80 0.92 1.22
N MET A 620 4.85 1.22 2.11
CA MET A 620 4.96 2.40 2.96
C MET A 620 6.11 2.29 3.98
N SER A 621 6.52 1.07 4.37
CA SER A 621 7.74 0.89 5.18
C SER A 621 9.01 1.26 4.41
N VAL A 622 9.07 0.94 3.10
CA VAL A 622 10.19 1.37 2.24
C VAL A 622 10.19 2.90 2.13
N ALA A 623 9.03 3.54 1.94
CA ALA A 623 8.93 5.00 1.90
C ALA A 623 9.43 5.64 3.21
N TYR A 624 8.98 5.13 4.37
CA TYR A 624 9.38 5.61 5.69
C TYR A 624 10.90 5.44 5.93
N ASP A 625 11.47 4.29 5.56
CA ASP A 625 12.91 4.03 5.68
C ASP A 625 13.78 4.99 4.83
N TYR A 626 13.19 5.55 3.77
CA TYR A 626 13.79 6.60 2.92
C TYR A 626 13.52 8.02 3.45
N GLY A 627 12.96 8.16 4.65
CA GLY A 627 12.73 9.45 5.32
C GLY A 627 11.50 10.19 4.83
N ILE A 628 10.51 9.49 4.26
CA ILE A 628 9.24 10.10 3.85
C ILE A 628 8.27 10.03 5.02
N ASP A 629 8.31 11.03 5.89
CA ASP A 629 7.55 11.11 7.14
C ASP A 629 6.87 12.47 7.39
N ASP A 630 6.87 13.41 6.42
CA ASP A 630 6.12 14.67 6.57
C ASP A 630 4.67 14.58 6.08
N VAL A 631 4.42 14.05 4.87
CA VAL A 631 3.06 14.02 4.27
C VAL A 631 2.76 12.66 3.67
N TRP A 632 1.73 11.96 4.14
CA TRP A 632 1.18 10.77 3.49
C TRP A 632 -0.25 11.03 3.07
N ILE A 633 -0.55 10.87 1.78
CA ILE A 633 -1.89 10.96 1.23
C ILE A 633 -2.14 9.82 0.26
N VAL A 634 -3.36 9.28 0.26
CA VAL A 634 -3.75 8.17 -0.61
C VAL A 634 -5.02 8.51 -1.40
N ASN A 635 -5.03 8.23 -2.71
CA ASN A 635 -6.24 8.23 -3.53
C ASN A 635 -7.13 7.06 -3.10
N VAL A 636 -8.34 7.37 -2.65
CA VAL A 636 -9.33 6.40 -2.15
C VAL A 636 -10.55 6.27 -3.05
N GLY A 637 -10.50 6.86 -4.25
CA GLY A 637 -11.63 6.90 -5.17
C GLY A 637 -12.84 7.58 -4.51
N ASP A 638 -13.95 6.86 -4.53
CA ASP A 638 -15.24 7.22 -3.92
C ASP A 638 -15.28 7.10 -2.38
N LEU A 639 -14.13 6.85 -1.72
CA LEU A 639 -13.98 6.47 -0.30
C LEU A 639 -14.50 5.07 0.02
N LYS A 640 -15.74 4.74 -0.36
CA LYS A 640 -16.28 3.37 -0.27
C LYS A 640 -15.96 2.60 -1.55
N PRO A 641 -15.57 1.32 -1.50
CA PRO A 641 -15.48 0.45 -0.31
C PRO A 641 -14.03 0.25 0.18
N MET A 642 -13.26 1.32 0.40
CA MET A 642 -11.84 1.24 0.78
C MET A 642 -11.60 1.31 2.31
N GLU A 643 -12.62 1.09 3.13
CA GLU A 643 -12.62 1.38 4.58
C GLU A 643 -11.47 0.68 5.32
N TYR A 644 -11.24 -0.59 5.00
CA TYR A 644 -10.19 -1.40 5.61
C TYR A 644 -8.78 -0.87 5.27
N ASN A 645 -8.55 -0.49 4.00
CA ASN A 645 -7.26 0.04 3.55
C ASN A 645 -6.99 1.44 4.11
N ILE A 646 -7.99 2.33 4.08
CA ILE A 646 -7.90 3.68 4.64
C ILE A 646 -7.54 3.61 6.13
N SER A 647 -8.23 2.75 6.88
CA SER A 647 -7.96 2.57 8.31
C SER A 647 -6.50 2.20 8.55
N TYR A 648 -5.98 1.20 7.82
CA TYR A 648 -4.62 0.73 8.01
C TYR A 648 -3.58 1.78 7.60
N PHE A 649 -3.80 2.50 6.50
CA PHE A 649 -2.89 3.55 6.03
C PHE A 649 -2.74 4.68 7.07
N LEU A 650 -3.86 5.15 7.63
CA LEU A 650 -3.86 6.22 8.62
C LEU A 650 -3.34 5.75 9.99
N ASP A 651 -3.68 4.53 10.45
CA ASP A 651 -3.12 3.97 11.68
C ASP A 651 -1.61 3.72 11.56
N LEU A 652 -1.13 3.28 10.39
CA LEU A 652 0.30 3.12 10.11
C LEU A 652 1.04 4.46 10.12
N GLY A 653 0.46 5.52 9.53
CA GLY A 653 1.03 6.87 9.55
C GLY A 653 0.98 7.53 10.93
N TYR A 654 -0.04 7.23 11.73
CA TYR A 654 -0.15 7.74 13.10
C TYR A 654 0.89 7.08 14.04
N ASP A 655 1.00 5.75 14.04
CA ASP A 655 1.93 5.02 14.92
C ASP A 655 2.75 3.97 14.16
N PHE A 656 3.75 4.45 13.42
CA PHE A 656 4.66 3.62 12.64
C PHE A 656 5.56 2.76 13.55
N ASP A 657 5.88 3.22 14.77
CA ASP A 657 6.55 2.40 15.78
C ASP A 657 5.74 1.13 16.08
N LYS A 658 4.42 1.26 16.22
CA LYS A 658 3.52 0.14 16.51
C LYS A 658 3.28 -0.73 15.28
N TRP A 659 2.89 -0.16 14.14
CA TRP A 659 2.42 -0.95 13.00
C TRP A 659 3.44 -1.13 11.87
N GLY A 660 4.43 -0.24 11.75
CA GLY A 660 5.48 -0.31 10.73
C GLY A 660 6.66 -1.19 11.16
N VAL A 661 7.24 -0.91 12.34
CA VAL A 661 8.41 -1.65 12.84
C VAL A 661 8.05 -3.10 13.16
N ASP A 662 8.76 -4.02 12.50
CA ASP A 662 8.48 -5.47 12.48
C ASP A 662 7.01 -5.79 12.10
N GLY A 663 6.36 -4.90 11.33
CA GLY A 663 4.91 -4.93 11.09
C GLY A 663 4.39 -6.18 10.40
N SER A 664 5.21 -6.89 9.61
CA SER A 664 4.84 -8.21 9.06
C SER A 664 4.34 -9.21 10.13
N ALA A 665 4.85 -9.12 11.37
CA ALA A 665 4.43 -9.99 12.47
C ALA A 665 3.12 -9.53 13.15
N LYS A 666 2.63 -8.33 12.83
CA LYS A 666 1.47 -7.67 13.45
C LYS A 666 0.27 -7.53 12.50
N LEU A 667 0.40 -7.96 11.24
CA LEU A 667 -0.68 -7.87 10.24
C LEU A 667 -1.93 -8.65 10.69
N ASP A 668 -1.76 -9.89 11.19
CA ASP A 668 -2.87 -10.70 11.73
C ASP A 668 -3.50 -10.08 12.98
N GLU A 669 -2.68 -9.47 13.84
CA GLU A 669 -3.17 -8.72 14.99
C GLU A 669 -4.04 -7.54 14.54
N TYR A 670 -3.58 -6.77 13.55
CA TYR A 670 -4.34 -5.63 13.01
C TYR A 670 -5.67 -6.08 12.39
N LYS A 671 -5.65 -7.13 11.55
CA LYS A 671 -6.85 -7.74 10.94
C LYS A 671 -7.93 -8.03 11.98
N LYS A 672 -7.54 -8.75 13.05
CA LYS A 672 -8.43 -9.14 14.15
C LYS A 672 -8.92 -7.95 14.97
N GLN A 673 -8.06 -6.96 15.20
CA GLN A 673 -8.46 -5.73 15.90
C GLN A 673 -9.44 -4.91 15.07
N TRP A 674 -9.20 -4.76 13.77
CA TRP A 674 -10.05 -3.99 12.89
C TRP A 674 -11.43 -4.62 12.75
N ILE A 675 -11.53 -5.93 12.47
CA ILE A 675 -12.83 -6.59 12.30
C ILE A 675 -13.68 -6.53 13.57
N LYS A 676 -13.03 -6.69 14.73
CA LYS A 676 -13.69 -6.64 16.04
C LYS A 676 -14.25 -5.26 16.36
N LYS A 677 -13.58 -4.19 15.89
CA LYS A 677 -14.08 -2.81 16.02
C LYS A 677 -15.37 -2.59 15.23
N GLN A 678 -15.57 -3.29 14.11
CA GLN A 678 -16.77 -3.11 13.28
C GLN A 678 -17.95 -3.95 13.76
N PHE A 679 -17.66 -5.15 14.26
CA PHE A 679 -18.66 -6.16 14.61
C PHE A 679 -18.57 -6.58 16.07
N ALA A 680 -18.59 -5.58 16.97
CA ALA A 680 -18.66 -5.84 18.40
C ALA A 680 -19.90 -6.70 18.69
N GLY A 681 -19.75 -7.76 19.49
CA GLY A 681 -20.83 -8.69 19.83
C GLY A 681 -20.82 -10.02 19.07
N LEU A 682 -20.06 -10.14 17.97
CA LEU A 682 -19.84 -11.43 17.31
C LEU A 682 -18.84 -12.31 18.07
N SER A 683 -18.94 -13.63 17.86
CA SER A 683 -17.99 -14.60 18.40
C SER A 683 -16.64 -14.55 17.68
N ASP A 684 -15.57 -14.99 18.33
CA ASP A 684 -14.22 -15.03 17.74
C ASP A 684 -14.16 -15.88 16.45
N GLU A 685 -14.99 -16.93 16.35
CA GLU A 685 -15.10 -17.78 15.14
C GLU A 685 -15.71 -17.00 13.97
N GLN A 686 -16.82 -16.30 14.21
CA GLN A 686 -17.45 -15.45 13.19
C GLN A 686 -16.54 -14.29 12.75
N LEU A 687 -15.82 -13.67 13.69
CA LEU A 687 -14.85 -12.61 13.39
C LEU A 687 -13.67 -13.15 12.57
N SER A 688 -13.17 -14.34 12.90
CA SER A 688 -12.08 -14.98 12.15
C SER A 688 -12.53 -15.35 10.73
N GLU A 689 -13.76 -15.85 10.58
CA GLU A 689 -14.34 -16.16 9.27
C GLU A 689 -14.53 -14.90 8.42
N ALA A 690 -14.99 -13.79 9.02
CA ALA A 690 -15.09 -12.50 8.32
C ALA A 690 -13.72 -11.99 7.83
N VAL A 691 -12.66 -12.12 8.65
CA VAL A 691 -11.28 -11.80 8.23
C VAL A 691 -10.83 -12.70 7.09
N ALA A 692 -11.10 -14.00 7.18
CA ALA A 692 -10.73 -14.96 6.14
C ALA A 692 -11.44 -14.64 4.81
N LEU A 693 -12.72 -14.26 4.84
CA LEU A 693 -13.45 -13.82 3.65
C LEU A 693 -12.85 -12.56 3.02
N ILE A 694 -12.44 -11.58 3.84
CA ILE A 694 -11.75 -10.37 3.36
C ILE A 694 -10.44 -10.74 2.66
N ASP A 695 -9.62 -11.55 3.31
CA ASP A 695 -8.35 -12.00 2.75
C ASP A 695 -8.57 -12.77 1.44
N ASP A 696 -9.57 -13.67 1.41
CA ASP A 696 -9.83 -14.54 0.27
C ASP A 696 -10.29 -13.80 -0.99
N TYR A 697 -11.15 -12.78 -0.89
CA TYR A 697 -11.52 -11.99 -2.07
C TYR A 697 -10.38 -11.04 -2.48
N LEU A 698 -9.62 -10.49 -1.53
CA LEU A 698 -8.46 -9.66 -1.85
C LEU A 698 -7.34 -10.47 -2.50
N ASP A 699 -7.24 -11.78 -2.24
CA ASP A 699 -6.33 -12.67 -2.96
C ASP A 699 -6.73 -12.86 -4.43
N LEU A 700 -8.03 -12.88 -4.72
CA LEU A 700 -8.53 -12.91 -6.10
C LEU A 700 -8.18 -11.60 -6.82
N GLU A 701 -8.44 -10.45 -6.19
CA GLU A 701 -8.06 -9.12 -6.70
C GLU A 701 -6.55 -8.94 -6.87
N THR A 702 -5.77 -9.51 -5.95
CA THR A 702 -4.30 -9.51 -6.04
C THR A 702 -3.84 -10.45 -7.14
N SER A 703 -4.58 -11.51 -7.44
CA SER A 703 -4.26 -12.37 -8.58
C SER A 703 -4.42 -11.62 -9.90
N ARG A 704 -5.54 -10.91 -10.04
CA ARG A 704 -5.85 -10.01 -11.15
C ARG A 704 -7.03 -9.13 -10.76
N LYS A 705 -6.92 -7.82 -11.03
CA LYS A 705 -8.06 -6.90 -10.96
C LYS A 705 -9.21 -7.44 -11.78
N VAL A 706 -10.37 -7.64 -11.15
CA VAL A 706 -11.47 -8.36 -11.80
C VAL A 706 -12.03 -7.62 -13.00
N GLU A 707 -11.96 -6.28 -12.99
CA GLU A 707 -12.42 -5.44 -14.09
C GLU A 707 -11.62 -5.71 -15.37
N HIS A 708 -10.38 -6.17 -15.23
CA HIS A 708 -9.45 -6.38 -16.33
C HIS A 708 -9.52 -7.77 -16.94
N ILE A 709 -10.36 -8.68 -16.42
CA ILE A 709 -10.42 -10.07 -16.89
C ILE A 709 -11.22 -10.14 -18.19
N LEU A 710 -10.65 -10.79 -19.21
CA LEU A 710 -11.25 -10.89 -20.54
C LEU A 710 -11.37 -12.34 -21.02
N TYR A 711 -12.58 -12.91 -21.00
CA TYR A 711 -12.86 -14.30 -21.36
C TYR A 711 -12.25 -14.72 -22.71
N ASN A 712 -12.23 -13.82 -23.71
CA ASN A 712 -11.75 -14.10 -25.06
C ASN A 712 -10.22 -14.12 -25.19
N THR A 713 -9.50 -13.90 -24.08
CA THR A 713 -8.04 -14.03 -24.00
C THR A 713 -7.58 -15.36 -23.39
N ALA A 714 -8.50 -16.26 -23.02
CA ALA A 714 -8.17 -17.54 -22.39
C ALA A 714 -7.14 -18.37 -23.18
N GLY A 715 -7.17 -18.33 -24.52
CA GLY A 715 -6.24 -19.08 -25.38
C GLY A 715 -4.81 -18.53 -25.43
N ASN A 716 -4.55 -17.29 -24.98
CA ASN A 716 -3.20 -16.74 -24.87
C ASN A 716 -2.81 -16.32 -23.44
N CYS A 717 -3.79 -16.30 -22.52
CA CYS A 717 -3.65 -15.93 -21.11
C CYS A 717 -3.10 -14.51 -20.89
N SER A 718 -3.40 -13.55 -21.77
CA SER A 718 -2.97 -12.15 -21.57
C SER A 718 -3.70 -11.49 -20.40
N ASP A 719 -5.00 -11.74 -20.28
CA ASP A 719 -5.89 -11.10 -19.32
C ASP A 719 -6.85 -12.11 -18.66
N MET A 720 -6.58 -13.41 -18.77
CA MET A 720 -7.50 -14.47 -18.36
C MET A 720 -6.75 -15.74 -17.93
N PHE A 721 -7.30 -16.42 -16.92
CA PHE A 721 -6.83 -17.72 -16.47
C PHE A 721 -6.99 -18.78 -17.57
N SER A 722 -6.03 -19.70 -17.68
CA SER A 722 -6.06 -20.76 -18.67
C SER A 722 -7.21 -21.74 -18.41
N VAL A 723 -7.99 -22.01 -19.45
CA VAL A 723 -9.03 -23.07 -19.45
C VAL A 723 -8.49 -24.43 -19.95
N ASP A 724 -7.21 -24.46 -20.35
CA ASP A 724 -6.57 -25.61 -21.00
C ASP A 724 -5.36 -26.12 -20.20
N ASN A 725 -4.64 -25.25 -19.49
CA ASN A 725 -3.38 -25.60 -18.86
C ASN A 725 -3.47 -25.54 -17.33
N TYR A 726 -2.89 -26.55 -16.68
CA TYR A 726 -2.70 -26.71 -15.24
C TYR A 726 -3.96 -26.53 -14.38
N ASN A 727 -5.13 -26.80 -14.96
CA ASN A 727 -6.44 -26.66 -14.31
C ASN A 727 -6.74 -25.23 -13.80
N GLU A 728 -6.04 -24.21 -14.31
CA GLU A 728 -5.96 -22.88 -13.68
C GLU A 728 -7.32 -22.23 -13.45
N ALA A 729 -8.12 -22.04 -14.50
CA ALA A 729 -9.43 -21.40 -14.39
C ALA A 729 -10.41 -22.20 -13.52
N ARG A 730 -10.30 -23.53 -13.49
CA ARG A 730 -11.19 -24.39 -12.68
C ARG A 730 -10.85 -24.32 -11.20
N GLU A 731 -9.58 -24.23 -10.84
CA GLU A 731 -9.16 -23.98 -9.45
C GLU A 731 -9.65 -22.62 -8.96
N VAL A 732 -9.54 -21.58 -9.80
CA VAL A 732 -10.09 -20.25 -9.49
C VAL A 732 -11.60 -20.32 -9.32
N LEU A 733 -12.32 -21.01 -10.20
CA LEU A 733 -13.77 -21.20 -10.11
C LEU A 733 -14.19 -21.90 -8.81
N MET A 734 -13.44 -22.93 -8.38
CA MET A 734 -13.70 -23.61 -7.11
C MET A 734 -13.48 -22.67 -5.91
N LYS A 735 -12.40 -21.86 -5.92
CA LYS A 735 -12.17 -20.84 -4.88
C LYS A 735 -13.31 -19.82 -4.86
N CYS A 736 -13.78 -19.36 -6.02
CA CYS A 736 -14.93 -18.46 -6.11
C CYS A 736 -16.18 -19.04 -5.45
N ASN A 737 -16.52 -20.29 -5.75
CA ASN A 737 -17.69 -20.95 -5.17
C ASN A 737 -17.57 -21.17 -3.66
N GLU A 738 -16.36 -21.51 -3.17
CA GLU A 738 -16.10 -21.67 -1.74
C GLU A 738 -16.31 -20.36 -0.98
N ILE A 739 -15.74 -19.25 -1.46
CA ILE A 739 -15.87 -17.93 -0.84
C ILE A 739 -17.33 -17.52 -0.76
N MET A 740 -18.05 -17.61 -1.88
CA MET A 740 -19.47 -17.22 -1.95
C MET A 740 -20.32 -18.07 -0.98
N GLY A 741 -20.10 -19.38 -0.94
CA GLY A 741 -20.85 -20.27 -0.03
C GLY A 741 -20.57 -19.99 1.45
N ARG A 742 -19.32 -19.68 1.81
CA ARG A 742 -18.94 -19.27 3.17
C ARG A 742 -19.53 -17.90 3.54
N ALA A 743 -19.53 -16.94 2.62
CA ALA A 743 -20.14 -15.63 2.82
C ALA A 743 -21.65 -15.72 3.08
N ASP A 744 -22.37 -16.52 2.28
CA ASP A 744 -23.78 -16.82 2.49
C ASP A 744 -24.05 -17.47 3.86
N ALA A 745 -23.25 -18.47 4.22
CA ALA A 745 -23.38 -19.18 5.49
C ALA A 745 -23.11 -18.27 6.69
N LEU A 746 -22.12 -17.38 6.61
CA LEU A 746 -21.84 -16.42 7.68
C LEU A 746 -22.94 -15.36 7.77
N LYS A 747 -23.42 -14.81 6.65
CA LYS A 747 -24.48 -13.78 6.62
C LYS A 747 -25.73 -14.21 7.38
N GLN A 748 -26.11 -15.49 7.29
CA GLN A 748 -27.27 -16.05 8.01
C GLN A 748 -27.11 -16.07 9.53
N GLN A 749 -25.88 -15.97 10.04
CA GLN A 749 -25.55 -15.99 11.45
C GLN A 749 -25.36 -14.58 12.04
N ILE A 750 -25.35 -13.53 11.21
CA ILE A 750 -25.13 -12.15 11.64
C ILE A 750 -26.45 -11.55 12.18
N PRO A 751 -26.44 -10.95 13.39
CA PRO A 751 -27.58 -10.23 13.95
C PRO A 751 -28.08 -9.08 13.06
N GLU A 752 -29.39 -8.79 13.10
CA GLU A 752 -30.03 -7.79 12.22
C GLU A 752 -29.41 -6.38 12.34
N ASP A 753 -29.04 -5.97 13.55
CA ASP A 753 -28.40 -4.68 13.85
C ASP A 753 -26.99 -4.55 13.26
N LEU A 754 -26.35 -5.66 12.90
CA LEU A 754 -25.04 -5.70 12.25
C LEU A 754 -25.14 -6.03 10.74
N GLN A 755 -26.32 -6.34 10.20
CA GLN A 755 -26.48 -6.75 8.80
C GLN A 755 -26.05 -5.65 7.82
N ALA A 756 -26.34 -4.37 8.11
CA ALA A 756 -25.94 -3.26 7.25
C ALA A 756 -24.40 -3.17 7.12
N ALA A 757 -23.69 -3.16 8.25
CA ALA A 757 -22.23 -3.13 8.28
C ALA A 757 -21.61 -4.39 7.66
N PHE A 758 -22.16 -5.57 7.97
CA PHE A 758 -21.63 -6.83 7.46
C PHE A 758 -21.83 -6.96 5.96
N TYR A 759 -22.99 -6.51 5.46
CA TYR A 759 -23.30 -6.54 4.05
C TYR A 759 -22.26 -5.75 3.24
N GLN A 760 -22.02 -4.50 3.63
CA GLN A 760 -21.15 -3.62 2.86
C GLN A 760 -19.64 -3.88 3.05
N LEU A 761 -19.21 -4.29 4.25
CA LEU A 761 -17.78 -4.46 4.57
C LEU A 761 -17.23 -5.87 4.25
N VAL A 762 -18.09 -6.89 4.21
CA VAL A 762 -17.65 -8.29 4.07
C VAL A 762 -18.42 -9.01 2.96
N TYR A 763 -19.75 -9.07 3.07
CA TYR A 763 -20.54 -9.94 2.20
C TYR A 763 -20.56 -9.47 0.74
N TYR A 764 -20.82 -8.19 0.49
CA TYR A 764 -20.86 -7.63 -0.87
C TYR A 764 -19.56 -7.89 -1.63
N PRO A 765 -18.36 -7.51 -1.13
CA PRO A 765 -17.12 -7.82 -1.84
C PRO A 765 -16.84 -9.32 -1.95
N ALA A 766 -17.14 -10.11 -0.92
CA ALA A 766 -16.98 -11.57 -0.96
C ALA A 766 -17.94 -12.27 -1.93
N MET A 767 -19.02 -11.61 -2.38
CA MET A 767 -19.91 -12.13 -3.41
C MET A 767 -19.58 -11.54 -4.79
N ALA A 768 -19.34 -10.23 -4.87
CA ALA A 768 -19.21 -9.49 -6.12
C ALA A 768 -17.92 -9.84 -6.88
N VAL A 769 -16.76 -9.84 -6.20
CA VAL A 769 -15.45 -10.17 -6.78
C VAL A 769 -15.45 -11.58 -7.42
N PRO A 770 -15.77 -12.67 -6.69
CA PRO A 770 -15.80 -14.00 -7.29
C PRO A 770 -16.87 -14.15 -8.36
N ASN A 771 -18.01 -13.43 -8.27
CA ASN A 771 -19.06 -13.49 -9.28
C ASN A 771 -18.63 -12.93 -10.64
N VAL A 772 -17.92 -11.79 -10.66
CA VAL A 772 -17.37 -11.22 -11.92
C VAL A 772 -16.37 -12.18 -12.57
N ILE A 773 -15.51 -12.82 -11.76
CA ILE A 773 -14.59 -13.85 -12.24
C ILE A 773 -15.36 -15.04 -12.84
N LYS A 774 -16.43 -15.49 -12.18
CA LYS A 774 -17.31 -16.57 -12.68
C LYS A 774 -17.92 -16.22 -14.04
N ILE A 775 -18.41 -14.99 -14.23
CA ILE A 775 -18.94 -14.52 -15.53
C ILE A 775 -17.89 -14.75 -16.64
N GLN A 776 -16.64 -14.35 -16.41
CA GLN A 776 -15.58 -14.48 -17.41
C GLN A 776 -15.17 -15.94 -17.65
N ILE A 777 -15.08 -16.77 -16.60
CA ILE A 777 -14.74 -18.19 -16.72
C ILE A 777 -15.84 -18.96 -17.44
N TYR A 778 -17.11 -18.76 -17.06
CA TYR A 778 -18.24 -19.42 -17.72
C TYR A 778 -18.37 -19.01 -19.18
N ALA A 779 -18.12 -17.74 -19.52
CA ALA A 779 -18.07 -17.30 -20.92
C ALA A 779 -16.92 -17.95 -21.70
N ALA A 780 -15.74 -18.11 -21.12
CA ALA A 780 -14.61 -18.79 -21.77
C ALA A 780 -14.92 -20.28 -22.02
N LEU A 781 -15.48 -20.97 -21.03
CA LEU A 781 -15.90 -22.38 -21.15
C LEU A 781 -17.05 -22.57 -22.14
N ASN A 782 -18.06 -21.68 -22.12
CA ASN A 782 -19.12 -21.66 -23.14
C ASN A 782 -18.52 -21.59 -24.55
N ASN A 783 -17.59 -20.67 -24.79
CA ASN A 783 -16.97 -20.49 -26.10
C ASN A 783 -16.10 -21.68 -26.52
N LYS A 784 -15.35 -22.28 -25.59
CA LYS A 784 -14.58 -23.52 -25.81
C LYS A 784 -15.49 -24.66 -26.24
N TYR A 785 -16.50 -25.01 -25.43
CA TYR A 785 -17.38 -26.15 -25.72
C TYR A 785 -18.28 -25.92 -26.94
N ALA A 786 -18.69 -24.68 -27.21
CA ALA A 786 -19.39 -24.34 -28.44
C ALA A 786 -18.48 -24.49 -29.68
N GLY A 787 -17.17 -24.26 -29.54
CA GLY A 787 -16.19 -24.57 -30.59
C GLY A 787 -16.10 -26.05 -30.94
N LEU A 788 -16.40 -26.92 -29.97
CA LEU A 788 -16.44 -28.39 -30.12
C LEU A 788 -17.83 -28.93 -30.53
N ASN A 789 -18.81 -28.05 -30.73
CA ASN A 789 -20.21 -28.38 -30.99
C ASN A 789 -20.88 -29.23 -29.89
N LEU A 790 -20.49 -29.05 -28.62
CA LEU A 790 -21.04 -29.80 -27.49
C LEU A 790 -22.20 -29.03 -26.83
N THR A 791 -23.30 -29.73 -26.53
CA THR A 791 -24.52 -29.13 -25.96
C THR A 791 -24.31 -28.57 -24.55
N VAL A 792 -23.30 -29.05 -23.80
CA VAL A 792 -22.88 -28.49 -22.50
C VAL A 792 -22.53 -26.99 -22.57
N ALA A 793 -22.16 -26.47 -23.74
CA ALA A 793 -21.95 -25.04 -23.93
C ALA A 793 -23.18 -24.22 -23.51
N ASN A 794 -24.40 -24.72 -23.76
CA ASN A 794 -25.64 -24.04 -23.37
C ASN A 794 -25.79 -23.96 -21.85
N LYS A 795 -25.32 -24.96 -21.09
CA LYS A 795 -25.34 -24.90 -19.62
C LYS A 795 -24.38 -23.84 -19.08
N TYR A 796 -23.18 -23.73 -19.63
CA TYR A 796 -22.27 -22.64 -19.28
C TYR A 796 -22.80 -21.25 -19.65
N LYS A 797 -23.60 -21.17 -20.73
CA LYS A 797 -24.33 -19.94 -21.05
C LYS A 797 -25.34 -19.59 -19.95
N GLU A 798 -26.18 -20.54 -19.54
CA GLU A 798 -27.16 -20.34 -18.45
C GLU A 798 -26.48 -19.92 -17.14
N LEU A 799 -25.36 -20.58 -16.77
CA LEU A 799 -24.59 -20.23 -15.58
C LEU A 799 -23.99 -18.82 -15.68
N CYS A 800 -23.52 -18.41 -16.85
CA CYS A 800 -23.03 -17.06 -17.09
C CYS A 800 -24.16 -16.02 -16.99
N GLU A 801 -25.33 -16.31 -17.55
CA GLU A 801 -26.51 -15.43 -17.48
C GLU A 801 -27.01 -15.28 -16.03
N ALA A 802 -27.03 -16.37 -15.25
CA ALA A 802 -27.35 -16.33 -13.82
C ALA A 802 -26.34 -15.49 -13.01
N ALA A 803 -25.04 -15.59 -13.32
CA ALA A 803 -24.02 -14.79 -12.67
C ALA A 803 -24.14 -13.29 -13.02
N ILE A 804 -24.51 -12.95 -14.27
CA ILE A 804 -24.82 -11.57 -14.68
C ILE A 804 -26.04 -11.04 -13.92
N GLU A 805 -27.06 -11.87 -13.72
CA GLU A 805 -28.24 -11.45 -12.94
C GLU A 805 -27.91 -11.25 -11.46
N LEU A 806 -27.08 -12.12 -10.87
CA LEU A 806 -26.60 -11.92 -9.49
C LEU A 806 -25.82 -10.60 -9.33
N ASP A 807 -25.03 -10.20 -10.33
CA ASP A 807 -24.34 -8.90 -10.32
C ASP A 807 -25.35 -7.73 -10.29
N ASN A 808 -26.42 -7.80 -11.10
CA ASN A 808 -27.52 -6.83 -11.05
C ASN A 808 -28.22 -6.81 -9.68
N ASP A 809 -28.45 -7.99 -9.08
CA ASP A 809 -29.09 -8.11 -7.76
C ASP A 809 -28.21 -7.51 -6.65
N LEU A 810 -26.91 -7.74 -6.68
CA LEU A 810 -25.95 -7.16 -5.74
C LEU A 810 -25.90 -5.63 -5.88
N TYR A 811 -25.83 -5.12 -7.11
CA TYR A 811 -25.91 -3.69 -7.44
C TYR A 811 -27.21 -3.05 -6.91
N ASN A 812 -28.36 -3.70 -7.18
CA ASN A 812 -29.66 -3.22 -6.77
C ASN A 812 -29.83 -3.25 -5.24
N THR A 813 -29.33 -4.31 -4.60
CA THR A 813 -29.40 -4.47 -3.14
C THR A 813 -28.59 -3.39 -2.46
N PHE A 814 -27.33 -3.17 -2.86
CA PHE A 814 -26.47 -2.14 -2.27
C PHE A 814 -27.09 -0.74 -2.37
N ASN A 815 -27.64 -0.39 -3.55
CA ASN A 815 -28.17 0.94 -3.80
C ASN A 815 -29.59 1.16 -3.26
N ASN A 816 -30.44 0.14 -3.18
CA ASN A 816 -31.88 0.35 -2.98
C ASN A 816 -32.51 -0.44 -1.83
N SER A 817 -31.84 -1.46 -1.29
CA SER A 817 -32.44 -2.38 -0.31
C SER A 817 -31.43 -3.09 0.58
N MET A 818 -30.37 -2.38 1.00
CA MET A 818 -29.35 -2.96 1.86
C MET A 818 -29.98 -3.48 3.18
N PRO A 819 -29.61 -4.68 3.66
CA PRO A 819 -30.20 -5.26 4.87
C PRO A 819 -29.83 -4.47 6.14
N GLY A 820 -30.52 -4.70 7.26
CA GLY A 820 -30.34 -3.96 8.52
C GLY A 820 -31.22 -2.71 8.67
N GLY A 821 -31.99 -2.33 7.64
CA GLY A 821 -33.09 -1.36 7.75
C GLY A 821 -32.69 0.12 7.90
N ILE A 822 -31.39 0.46 7.92
CA ILE A 822 -30.89 1.84 8.03
C ILE A 822 -31.41 2.68 6.87
N GLU A 823 -32.16 3.74 7.17
CA GLU A 823 -32.85 4.60 6.19
C GLU A 823 -33.65 3.80 5.14
N GLY A 824 -34.29 2.70 5.58
CA GLY A 824 -35.04 1.81 4.68
C GLY A 824 -34.18 1.08 3.64
N GLY A 825 -32.87 0.92 3.90
CA GLY A 825 -31.89 0.28 3.03
C GLY A 825 -31.33 1.19 1.92
N LYS A 826 -31.52 2.51 2.03
CA LYS A 826 -31.22 3.48 0.96
C LYS A 826 -30.18 4.52 1.31
N LYS A 827 -29.55 4.43 2.48
CA LYS A 827 -28.49 5.35 2.90
C LYS A 827 -27.39 5.50 1.85
N TRP A 828 -27.00 4.40 1.20
CA TRP A 828 -25.93 4.35 0.19
C TRP A 828 -26.42 4.37 -1.26
N LYS A 829 -27.64 4.84 -1.51
CA LYS A 829 -28.19 4.91 -2.87
C LYS A 829 -27.32 5.77 -3.79
N GLY A 830 -26.77 5.16 -4.83
CA GLY A 830 -25.87 5.80 -5.80
C GLY A 830 -24.39 5.58 -5.52
N MET A 831 -24.02 5.05 -4.35
CA MET A 831 -22.61 4.82 -3.99
C MET A 831 -21.98 3.63 -4.72
N GLN A 832 -22.78 2.76 -5.31
CA GLN A 832 -22.33 1.75 -6.26
C GLN A 832 -22.96 2.06 -7.62
N SER A 833 -22.61 3.20 -8.24
CA SER A 833 -23.14 3.58 -9.56
C SER A 833 -22.25 3.14 -10.72
N ALA A 834 -21.05 2.65 -10.43
CA ALA A 834 -20.22 1.89 -11.37
C ALA A 834 -21.00 0.62 -11.80
N ASP A 835 -21.80 0.75 -12.86
CA ASP A 835 -22.56 -0.36 -13.44
C ASP A 835 -21.64 -1.35 -14.16
N GLN A 836 -22.20 -2.41 -14.75
CA GLN A 836 -21.46 -3.48 -15.43
C GLN A 836 -20.40 -3.03 -16.44
N ARG A 837 -20.52 -1.82 -17.02
CA ARG A 837 -19.51 -1.27 -17.95
C ARG A 837 -18.22 -0.85 -17.25
N TYR A 838 -18.24 -0.71 -15.93
CA TYR A 838 -17.10 -0.28 -15.13
C TYR A 838 -16.27 -1.47 -14.63
N HIS A 839 -16.90 -2.62 -14.39
CA HIS A 839 -16.24 -3.74 -13.72
C HIS A 839 -16.34 -5.10 -14.43
N ILE A 840 -17.01 -5.19 -15.59
CA ILE A 840 -17.08 -6.43 -16.35
C ILE A 840 -16.40 -6.28 -17.71
N GLY A 841 -15.23 -6.91 -17.86
CA GLY A 841 -14.57 -7.10 -19.16
C GLY A 841 -14.06 -5.82 -19.80
N MET A 842 -13.30 -5.00 -19.06
CA MET A 842 -12.73 -3.76 -19.57
C MET A 842 -11.80 -3.98 -20.77
N THR A 843 -12.11 -3.31 -21.88
CA THR A 843 -11.40 -3.46 -23.16
C THR A 843 -10.39 -2.35 -23.45
N ALA A 844 -10.39 -1.29 -22.65
CA ALA A 844 -9.51 -0.14 -22.79
C ALA A 844 -9.18 0.45 -21.41
N TRP A 845 -8.39 1.53 -21.38
CA TRP A 845 -7.94 2.10 -20.12
C TRP A 845 -9.04 2.84 -19.37
N ASN A 846 -9.99 3.45 -20.09
CA ASN A 846 -11.08 4.25 -19.53
C ASN A 846 -12.08 3.37 -18.77
N THR A 847 -12.65 3.97 -17.71
CA THR A 847 -13.48 3.28 -16.71
C THR A 847 -14.71 2.61 -17.30
N ASP A 848 -15.40 3.21 -18.27
CA ASP A 848 -16.66 2.69 -18.82
C ASP A 848 -16.50 1.79 -20.07
N SER A 849 -15.32 1.20 -20.27
CA SER A 849 -14.98 0.40 -21.46
C SER A 849 -15.39 -1.08 -21.39
N GLY A 850 -15.99 -1.50 -20.27
CA GLY A 850 -16.45 -2.85 -20.01
C GLY A 850 -17.59 -3.29 -20.93
N LYS A 851 -17.61 -4.59 -21.21
CA LYS A 851 -18.63 -5.24 -22.04
C LYS A 851 -18.94 -6.62 -21.47
N LEU A 852 -20.23 -6.93 -21.36
CA LEU A 852 -20.68 -8.28 -21.11
C LEU A 852 -20.13 -9.25 -22.18
N PRO A 853 -19.80 -10.49 -21.79
CA PRO A 853 -19.23 -11.47 -22.70
C PRO A 853 -20.20 -11.87 -23.81
N SER A 854 -19.66 -12.21 -24.98
CA SER A 854 -20.45 -12.82 -26.05
C SER A 854 -20.58 -14.32 -25.81
N LEU A 855 -21.81 -14.79 -25.67
CA LEU A 855 -22.14 -16.20 -25.44
C LEU A 855 -22.61 -16.88 -26.72
N ARG A 856 -22.27 -18.16 -26.88
CA ARG A 856 -22.65 -19.00 -28.00
C ARG A 856 -23.72 -20.00 -27.59
N THR A 857 -24.59 -20.36 -28.53
CA THR A 857 -25.61 -21.40 -28.38
C THR A 857 -25.32 -22.52 -29.37
N VAL A 858 -25.40 -23.77 -28.91
CA VAL A 858 -25.25 -24.98 -29.72
C VAL A 858 -26.62 -25.60 -29.91
N ASN A 859 -27.04 -25.79 -31.15
CA ASN A 859 -28.25 -26.56 -31.45
C ASN A 859 -27.85 -28.03 -31.56
N GLY A 860 -28.46 -28.89 -30.71
CA GLY A 860 -28.17 -30.31 -30.73
C GLY A 860 -28.52 -30.96 -32.06
N GLU A 861 -27.69 -31.91 -32.49
CA GLU A 861 -27.96 -32.73 -33.67
C GLU A 861 -29.05 -33.79 -33.36
N SER A 862 -29.70 -34.36 -34.38
CA SER A 862 -30.66 -35.46 -34.14
C SER A 862 -29.92 -36.71 -33.65
N GLY A 863 -30.46 -37.38 -32.64
CA GLY A 863 -29.88 -38.60 -32.05
C GLY A 863 -29.02 -38.32 -30.82
N SER A 864 -28.15 -39.26 -30.46
CA SER A 864 -27.19 -39.17 -29.35
C SER A 864 -25.86 -39.77 -29.76
N ALA A 865 -24.76 -39.28 -29.18
CA ALA A 865 -23.42 -39.83 -29.42
C ALA A 865 -22.53 -39.66 -28.20
N MET A 866 -21.80 -40.73 -27.85
CA MET A 866 -20.77 -40.67 -26.81
C MET A 866 -19.63 -39.76 -27.24
N ASN A 867 -19.36 -38.73 -26.44
CA ASN A 867 -18.25 -37.81 -26.63
C ASN A 867 -17.51 -37.66 -25.30
N ILE A 868 -16.25 -38.09 -25.26
CA ILE A 868 -15.42 -38.12 -24.06
C ILE A 868 -14.27 -37.13 -24.19
N LEU A 869 -14.03 -36.35 -23.14
CA LEU A 869 -12.88 -35.48 -22.97
C LEU A 869 -12.12 -35.91 -21.72
N VAL A 870 -10.79 -35.93 -21.78
CA VAL A 870 -9.94 -36.32 -20.65
C VAL A 870 -9.13 -35.13 -20.16
N GLU A 871 -9.03 -34.99 -18.83
CA GLU A 871 -8.22 -33.94 -18.20
C GLU A 871 -6.73 -34.20 -18.49
N GLY A 872 -6.03 -33.16 -18.95
CA GLY A 872 -4.57 -33.13 -19.12
C GLY A 872 -3.90 -32.14 -18.16
N ILE A 873 -2.58 -32.24 -17.99
CA ILE A 873 -1.79 -31.18 -17.33
C ILE A 873 -1.74 -29.94 -18.23
N THR A 874 -1.63 -30.15 -19.53
CA THR A 874 -1.68 -29.14 -20.58
C THR A 874 -2.62 -29.64 -21.68
N ASP A 875 -3.14 -28.74 -22.52
CA ASP A 875 -4.14 -29.07 -23.55
C ASP A 875 -5.35 -29.87 -22.99
N SER A 876 -5.74 -29.53 -21.76
CA SER A 876 -6.75 -30.25 -20.99
C SER A 876 -8.11 -30.14 -21.65
N MET A 877 -8.81 -31.26 -21.80
CA MET A 877 -10.07 -31.33 -22.53
C MET A 877 -9.95 -30.81 -23.98
N GLY A 878 -8.77 -30.93 -24.60
CA GLY A 878 -8.51 -30.46 -25.97
C GLY A 878 -8.94 -31.45 -27.06
N THR A 879 -8.92 -32.76 -26.76
CA THR A 879 -9.23 -33.83 -27.73
C THR A 879 -10.54 -34.53 -27.41
N LEU A 880 -11.43 -34.60 -28.40
CA LEU A 880 -12.74 -35.25 -28.32
C LEU A 880 -12.67 -36.71 -28.82
N TYR A 881 -12.97 -37.66 -27.94
CA TYR A 881 -12.95 -39.08 -28.24
C TYR A 881 -14.36 -39.64 -28.36
N THR A 882 -14.65 -40.29 -29.49
CA THR A 882 -15.88 -41.08 -29.69
C THR A 882 -15.60 -42.57 -29.63
N GLU A 883 -14.38 -42.97 -30.00
CA GLU A 883 -13.84 -44.33 -29.90
C GLU A 883 -12.31 -44.27 -29.75
N GLY A 884 -11.68 -45.40 -29.42
CA GLY A 884 -10.22 -45.55 -29.42
C GLY A 884 -9.56 -45.38 -28.04
N GLU A 885 -8.35 -44.82 -28.01
CA GLU A 885 -7.51 -44.75 -26.82
C GLU A 885 -7.25 -43.29 -26.40
N ALA A 886 -7.33 -43.03 -25.10
CA ALA A 886 -6.96 -41.78 -24.46
C ALA A 886 -6.07 -42.08 -23.24
N SER A 887 -5.49 -41.07 -22.60
CA SER A 887 -4.67 -41.24 -21.41
C SER A 887 -4.87 -40.11 -20.43
N LEU A 888 -4.99 -40.44 -19.13
CA LEU A 888 -4.85 -39.46 -18.07
C LEU A 888 -3.36 -39.23 -17.76
N PRO A 889 -3.00 -38.08 -17.19
CA PRO A 889 -1.65 -37.86 -16.69
C PRO A 889 -1.27 -38.86 -15.59
N GLU A 890 0.02 -38.94 -15.31
CA GLU A 890 0.55 -39.84 -14.28
C GLU A 890 0.06 -39.44 -12.89
N PHE A 891 -0.54 -40.39 -12.17
CA PHE A 891 -0.87 -40.23 -10.76
C PHE A 891 0.37 -40.55 -9.91
N THR A 892 0.62 -39.79 -8.86
CA THR A 892 1.76 -39.97 -7.95
C THR A 892 1.31 -40.19 -6.50
N SER A 893 1.99 -41.08 -5.79
CA SER A 893 1.65 -41.40 -4.39
C SER A 893 1.79 -40.20 -3.45
N THR A 894 2.56 -39.20 -3.85
CA THR A 894 2.80 -37.94 -3.13
C THR A 894 1.68 -36.93 -3.37
N ASN A 895 1.36 -36.60 -4.62
CA ASN A 895 0.35 -35.58 -4.93
C ASN A 895 -1.08 -36.12 -4.87
N LYS A 896 -1.30 -37.44 -4.96
CA LYS A 896 -2.63 -38.08 -4.93
C LYS A 896 -3.64 -37.33 -5.80
N GLU A 897 -3.30 -37.22 -7.07
CA GLU A 897 -4.07 -36.50 -8.07
C GLU A 897 -5.47 -37.10 -8.21
N VAL A 898 -6.39 -36.23 -8.62
CA VAL A 898 -7.77 -36.60 -8.96
C VAL A 898 -8.00 -35.96 -10.31
N TYR A 899 -8.17 -36.76 -11.36
CA TYR A 899 -8.41 -36.26 -12.71
C TYR A 899 -9.86 -36.51 -13.13
N THR A 900 -10.35 -35.68 -14.03
CA THR A 900 -11.72 -35.72 -14.54
C THR A 900 -11.76 -36.34 -15.93
N ILE A 901 -12.75 -37.20 -16.16
CA ILE A 901 -13.21 -37.56 -17.50
C ILE A 901 -14.59 -36.91 -17.68
N GLU A 902 -14.73 -36.03 -18.67
CA GLU A 902 -16.01 -35.39 -18.99
C GLU A 902 -16.72 -36.18 -20.10
N LEU A 903 -17.99 -36.48 -19.87
CA LEU A 903 -18.87 -37.14 -20.83
C LEU A 903 -19.88 -36.10 -21.31
N ALA A 904 -19.88 -35.82 -22.61
CA ALA A 904 -20.72 -34.80 -23.20
C ALA A 904 -21.59 -35.40 -24.32
N ASN A 905 -22.61 -34.63 -24.72
CA ASN A 905 -23.47 -34.98 -25.84
C ASN A 905 -23.46 -33.86 -26.90
N LYS A 906 -23.58 -34.27 -28.16
CA LYS A 906 -23.84 -33.36 -29.31
C LYS A 906 -25.31 -33.35 -29.72
N GLY A 907 -26.05 -34.39 -29.37
CA GLY A 907 -27.40 -34.62 -29.84
C GLY A 907 -28.49 -34.18 -28.86
N THR A 908 -29.75 -34.32 -29.29
CA THR A 908 -30.94 -34.01 -28.47
C THR A 908 -31.48 -35.20 -27.68
N GLU A 909 -31.07 -36.42 -28.00
CA GLU A 909 -31.45 -37.64 -27.27
C GLU A 909 -30.37 -38.00 -26.26
N SER A 910 -30.73 -38.66 -25.18
CA SER A 910 -29.76 -39.14 -24.18
C SER A 910 -29.05 -40.42 -24.63
N TYR A 911 -27.90 -40.73 -24.05
CA TYR A 911 -27.27 -42.04 -24.15
C TYR A 911 -26.87 -42.58 -22.77
N ASP A 912 -26.92 -43.90 -22.59
CA ASP A 912 -26.40 -44.55 -21.40
C ASP A 912 -24.92 -44.86 -21.57
N TYR A 913 -24.16 -44.82 -20.47
CA TYR A 913 -22.77 -45.26 -20.46
C TYR A 913 -22.51 -46.26 -19.33
N THR A 914 -21.46 -47.07 -19.53
CA THR A 914 -20.81 -47.86 -18.48
C THR A 914 -19.32 -47.54 -18.48
N ALA A 915 -18.70 -47.54 -17.29
CA ALA A 915 -17.28 -47.32 -17.09
C ALA A 915 -16.73 -48.44 -16.20
N VAL A 916 -15.73 -49.16 -16.69
CA VAL A 916 -15.13 -50.32 -16.02
C VAL A 916 -13.64 -50.10 -15.86
N ALA A 917 -13.16 -50.07 -14.62
CA ALA A 917 -11.74 -50.09 -14.31
C ALA A 917 -11.16 -51.51 -14.44
N SER A 918 -9.99 -51.65 -15.06
CA SER A 918 -9.31 -52.95 -15.19
C SER A 918 -8.61 -53.43 -13.91
N ALA A 919 -8.50 -52.56 -12.90
CA ALA A 919 -7.94 -52.90 -11.60
C ALA A 919 -8.69 -52.18 -10.47
N ASP A 920 -8.74 -52.81 -9.30
CA ASP A 920 -9.51 -52.36 -8.14
C ASP A 920 -8.84 -51.23 -7.33
N TRP A 921 -7.61 -50.85 -7.68
CA TRP A 921 -6.91 -49.67 -7.17
C TRP A 921 -7.29 -48.39 -7.93
N ILE A 922 -7.93 -48.50 -9.10
CA ILE A 922 -8.48 -47.37 -9.83
C ILE A 922 -9.89 -47.12 -9.30
N GLN A 923 -10.12 -45.95 -8.69
CA GLN A 923 -11.39 -45.57 -8.09
C GLN A 923 -12.13 -44.60 -9.01
N LEU A 924 -13.38 -44.93 -9.33
CA LEU A 924 -14.28 -44.11 -10.15
C LEU A 924 -15.42 -43.60 -9.29
N SER A 925 -15.72 -42.30 -9.38
CA SER A 925 -16.89 -41.70 -8.71
C SER A 925 -18.24 -42.17 -9.30
N SER A 926 -18.26 -42.64 -10.54
CA SER A 926 -19.41 -43.25 -11.20
C SER A 926 -18.94 -44.34 -12.17
N VAL A 927 -19.71 -45.43 -12.27
CA VAL A 927 -19.44 -46.59 -13.15
C VAL A 927 -20.52 -46.76 -14.23
N SER A 928 -21.59 -45.99 -14.18
CA SER A 928 -22.67 -46.00 -15.17
C SER A 928 -23.58 -44.79 -14.97
N GLY A 929 -24.23 -44.34 -16.03
CA GLY A 929 -25.22 -43.26 -15.95
C GLY A 929 -25.85 -42.97 -17.30
N THR A 930 -26.71 -41.95 -17.33
CA THR A 930 -27.39 -41.49 -18.54
C THR A 930 -26.97 -40.04 -18.81
N ILE A 931 -26.46 -39.78 -20.01
CA ILE A 931 -25.99 -38.46 -20.43
C ILE A 931 -27.08 -37.79 -21.25
N ASN A 932 -27.66 -36.72 -20.70
CA ASN A 932 -28.52 -35.80 -21.47
C ASN A 932 -27.65 -34.82 -22.27
N SER A 933 -26.93 -33.95 -21.56
CA SER A 933 -25.98 -33.00 -22.14
C SER A 933 -24.55 -33.23 -21.63
N PHE A 934 -24.41 -33.59 -20.35
CA PHE A 934 -23.12 -33.66 -19.66
C PHE A 934 -23.16 -34.53 -18.39
N ASP A 935 -22.06 -35.23 -18.08
CA ASP A 935 -21.72 -35.78 -16.76
C ASP A 935 -20.18 -35.81 -16.62
N SER A 936 -19.66 -36.12 -15.43
CA SER A 936 -18.23 -36.28 -15.22
C SER A 936 -17.90 -37.45 -14.29
N ILE A 937 -16.77 -38.11 -14.57
CA ILE A 937 -16.20 -39.18 -13.74
C ILE A 937 -14.88 -38.67 -13.16
N GLN A 938 -14.87 -38.44 -11.85
CA GLN A 938 -13.64 -38.26 -11.07
C GLN A 938 -12.91 -39.61 -10.93
N VAL A 939 -11.64 -39.62 -11.28
CA VAL A 939 -10.72 -40.77 -11.21
C VAL A 939 -9.65 -40.51 -10.17
N SER A 940 -9.45 -41.46 -9.26
CA SER A 940 -8.40 -41.40 -8.23
C SER A 940 -7.79 -42.77 -7.97
N ILE A 941 -6.68 -42.81 -7.24
CA ILE A 941 -5.95 -44.05 -6.93
C ILE A 941 -6.09 -44.41 -5.45
N ASP A 942 -6.45 -45.66 -5.17
CA ASP A 942 -6.34 -46.26 -3.84
C ASP A 942 -4.90 -46.75 -3.61
N TRP A 943 -4.08 -45.84 -3.07
CA TRP A 943 -2.68 -46.09 -2.76
C TRP A 943 -2.46 -47.17 -1.69
N SER A 944 -3.50 -47.65 -0.99
CA SER A 944 -3.37 -48.77 -0.06
C SER A 944 -3.23 -50.12 -0.77
N LYS A 945 -3.59 -50.19 -2.06
CA LYS A 945 -3.61 -51.42 -2.86
C LYS A 945 -2.42 -51.60 -3.79
N ILE A 946 -1.56 -50.59 -3.92
CA ILE A 946 -0.35 -50.65 -4.76
C ILE A 946 0.87 -50.16 -3.98
N THR A 947 2.01 -50.82 -4.15
CA THR A 947 3.29 -50.48 -3.49
C THR A 947 4.43 -50.26 -4.49
N ALA A 948 4.15 -50.41 -5.79
CA ALA A 948 5.08 -50.19 -6.88
C ALA A 948 4.33 -49.57 -8.06
N ASP A 949 5.06 -49.02 -9.02
CA ASP A 949 4.51 -48.44 -10.24
C ASP A 949 3.58 -49.44 -10.92
N SER A 950 2.39 -48.96 -11.29
CA SER A 950 1.28 -49.79 -11.76
C SER A 950 0.58 -49.11 -12.93
N GLN A 951 0.10 -49.92 -13.88
CA GLN A 951 -0.66 -49.44 -15.04
C GLN A 951 -1.98 -50.17 -15.11
N GLY A 952 -3.01 -49.45 -15.56
CA GLY A 952 -4.34 -49.99 -15.80
C GLY A 952 -5.09 -49.12 -16.78
N THR A 953 -6.38 -49.39 -16.92
CA THR A 953 -7.25 -48.77 -17.92
C THR A 953 -8.65 -48.59 -17.38
N ILE A 954 -9.38 -47.64 -17.94
CA ILE A 954 -10.81 -47.45 -17.74
C ILE A 954 -11.46 -47.60 -19.11
N THR A 955 -12.36 -48.56 -19.26
CA THR A 955 -13.12 -48.75 -20.50
C THR A 955 -14.49 -48.10 -20.34
N ILE A 956 -14.78 -47.09 -21.17
CA ILE A 956 -16.07 -46.39 -21.19
C ILE A 956 -16.81 -46.76 -22.48
N SER A 957 -18.06 -47.17 -22.37
CA SER A 957 -18.88 -47.59 -23.52
C SER A 957 -20.34 -47.19 -23.40
N ASP A 958 -20.93 -46.79 -24.52
CA ASP A 958 -22.37 -46.57 -24.72
C ASP A 958 -23.10 -47.83 -25.25
N GLY A 959 -22.42 -48.98 -25.26
CA GLY A 959 -22.89 -50.24 -25.82
C GLY A 959 -22.56 -50.44 -27.31
N THR A 960 -22.21 -49.38 -28.05
CA THR A 960 -21.79 -49.45 -29.47
C THR A 960 -20.34 -49.03 -29.64
N ASN A 961 -19.98 -47.87 -29.12
CA ASN A 961 -18.66 -47.27 -29.16
C ASN A 961 -17.91 -47.55 -27.86
N THR A 962 -16.59 -47.46 -27.89
CA THR A 962 -15.74 -47.68 -26.72
C THR A 962 -14.52 -46.79 -26.75
N VAL A 963 -14.26 -46.11 -25.63
CA VAL A 963 -13.01 -45.38 -25.37
C VAL A 963 -12.29 -46.04 -24.21
N THR A 964 -11.02 -46.37 -24.40
CA THR A 964 -10.15 -46.91 -23.35
C THR A 964 -9.19 -45.83 -22.87
N VAL A 965 -9.28 -45.46 -21.60
CA VAL A 965 -8.46 -44.42 -20.98
C VAL A 965 -7.34 -45.09 -20.17
N ALA A 966 -6.09 -44.87 -20.57
CA ALA A 966 -4.92 -45.37 -19.84
C ALA A 966 -4.73 -44.62 -18.52
N VAL A 967 -4.37 -45.38 -17.47
CA VAL A 967 -4.08 -44.89 -16.12
C VAL A 967 -2.71 -45.39 -15.70
N SER A 968 -1.79 -44.47 -15.39
CA SER A 968 -0.47 -44.78 -14.84
C SER A 968 -0.38 -44.26 -13.41
N ALA A 969 0.02 -45.11 -12.47
CA ALA A 969 0.24 -44.75 -11.07
C ALA A 969 1.70 -45.00 -10.69
N LYS A 970 2.38 -43.96 -10.22
CA LYS A 970 3.78 -43.98 -9.83
C LYS A 970 3.95 -43.85 -8.32
N VAL A 971 4.66 -44.81 -7.73
CA VAL A 971 4.96 -44.81 -6.31
C VAL A 971 6.28 -44.05 -6.09
N VAL A 972 6.15 -42.81 -5.63
CA VAL A 972 7.29 -41.94 -5.34
C VAL A 972 7.77 -42.20 -3.92
N ASN A 973 9.02 -42.69 -3.80
CA ASN A 973 9.65 -42.88 -2.50
C ASN A 973 10.19 -41.55 -1.97
N VAL A 974 9.67 -41.11 -0.82
CA VAL A 974 10.11 -39.91 -0.10
C VAL A 974 10.80 -40.24 1.22
N ASP A 975 11.04 -41.51 1.52
CA ASP A 975 11.70 -41.96 2.73
C ASP A 975 13.14 -41.43 2.78
N GLY A 976 13.50 -40.83 3.91
CA GLY A 976 14.82 -40.23 4.12
C GLY A 976 14.98 -38.84 3.51
N LEU A 977 13.97 -38.30 2.81
CA LEU A 977 13.97 -36.89 2.42
C LEU A 977 13.64 -36.01 3.65
N GLU A 978 14.30 -34.85 3.73
CA GLU A 978 14.03 -33.89 4.80
C GLU A 978 12.70 -33.15 4.58
N ALA A 979 12.07 -32.70 5.68
CA ALA A 979 10.88 -31.85 5.61
C ALA A 979 11.10 -30.62 4.72
N ASN A 980 10.04 -30.17 4.05
CA ASN A 980 10.07 -29.08 3.07
C ASN A 980 10.98 -29.33 1.84
N THR A 981 11.38 -30.58 1.58
CA THR A 981 11.95 -30.96 0.28
C THR A 981 10.83 -31.09 -0.74
N TYR A 982 10.81 -30.22 -1.74
CA TYR A 982 9.87 -30.31 -2.87
C TYR A 982 10.21 -31.50 -3.76
N VAL A 983 9.20 -32.18 -4.28
CA VAL A 983 9.38 -33.36 -5.13
C VAL A 983 8.81 -33.06 -6.50
N MET A 984 9.66 -33.10 -7.52
CA MET A 984 9.25 -32.89 -8.91
C MET A 984 8.29 -33.99 -9.38
N ALA A 985 7.20 -33.57 -10.01
CA ALA A 985 6.21 -34.42 -10.65
C ALA A 985 5.66 -33.70 -11.88
N ASN A 986 5.24 -34.44 -12.92
CA ASN A 986 4.79 -33.86 -14.18
C ASN A 986 5.80 -32.86 -14.77
N ASP A 987 7.09 -33.17 -14.65
CA ASP A 987 8.23 -32.39 -15.15
C ASP A 987 8.38 -30.97 -14.57
N TYR A 988 7.70 -30.64 -13.47
CA TYR A 988 7.91 -29.39 -12.74
C TYR A 988 7.88 -29.53 -11.21
N ALA A 989 8.41 -28.51 -10.54
CA ALA A 989 8.30 -28.28 -9.10
C ALA A 989 8.02 -26.77 -8.85
N SER A 990 6.80 -26.45 -8.41
CA SER A 990 6.37 -25.10 -8.04
C SER A 990 6.51 -24.92 -6.53
N ILE A 991 7.29 -23.93 -6.12
CA ILE A 991 7.75 -23.69 -4.75
C ILE A 991 7.06 -22.45 -4.19
N ASP A 992 6.28 -22.62 -3.12
CA ASP A 992 5.85 -21.52 -2.25
C ASP A 992 7.07 -20.99 -1.48
N VAL A 993 7.31 -19.70 -1.60
CA VAL A 993 8.49 -19.01 -1.05
C VAL A 993 8.45 -18.91 0.48
N SER A 994 7.27 -18.99 1.09
CA SER A 994 7.15 -19.07 2.56
C SER A 994 7.68 -20.40 3.11
N ARG A 995 7.73 -21.46 2.28
CA ARG A 995 8.13 -22.81 2.69
C ARG A 995 9.57 -23.12 2.31
N TYR A 996 10.48 -22.62 3.13
CA TYR A 996 11.90 -22.85 2.98
C TYR A 996 12.42 -24.00 3.86
N SER A 997 13.61 -24.50 3.50
CA SER A 997 14.36 -25.49 4.28
C SER A 997 15.29 -24.84 5.30
N ALA A 998 15.83 -23.65 5.00
CA ALA A 998 16.59 -22.85 5.95
C ALA A 998 16.51 -21.36 5.61
N ILE A 999 16.60 -20.51 6.63
CA ILE A 999 16.72 -19.06 6.49
C ILE A 999 17.94 -18.59 7.26
N LYS A 1000 18.78 -17.76 6.64
CA LYS A 1000 20.02 -17.28 7.25
C LYS A 1000 20.01 -15.75 7.34
N ALA A 1001 20.21 -15.25 8.54
CA ALA A 1001 20.45 -13.83 8.79
C ALA A 1001 21.86 -13.42 8.32
N GLY A 1002 22.00 -12.15 7.98
CA GLY A 1002 23.25 -11.55 7.54
C GLY A 1002 23.36 -10.09 8.00
N SER A 1003 24.16 -9.34 7.25
CA SER A 1003 24.35 -7.91 7.47
C SER A 1003 24.72 -7.23 6.16
N GLY A 1004 24.41 -5.94 6.06
CA GLY A 1004 24.82 -5.12 4.93
C GLY A 1004 25.08 -3.69 5.36
N THR A 1005 25.51 -2.88 4.41
CA THR A 1005 25.71 -1.44 4.62
C THR A 1005 24.50 -0.70 4.08
N ASP A 1006 23.83 0.08 4.92
CA ASP A 1006 22.69 0.92 4.53
C ASP A 1006 23.12 2.08 3.62
N ASN A 1007 22.15 2.79 3.05
CA ASN A 1007 22.36 3.98 2.23
C ASN A 1007 22.99 5.18 2.99
N ARG A 1008 23.17 5.08 4.32
CA ARG A 1008 23.86 6.06 5.18
C ARG A 1008 25.27 5.61 5.57
N GLY A 1009 25.72 4.43 5.14
CA GLY A 1009 27.05 3.89 5.39
C GLY A 1009 27.21 3.15 6.73
N ASN A 1010 26.12 2.79 7.40
CA ASN A 1010 26.15 1.99 8.62
C ASN A 1010 26.03 0.50 8.30
N VAL A 1011 26.81 -0.33 8.99
CA VAL A 1011 26.64 -1.79 8.92
C VAL A 1011 25.55 -2.20 9.91
N ILE A 1012 24.45 -2.74 9.41
CA ILE A 1012 23.31 -3.17 10.22
C ILE A 1012 22.98 -4.65 9.97
N ALA A 1013 22.31 -5.26 10.93
CA ALA A 1013 21.75 -6.60 10.74
C ALA A 1013 20.71 -6.57 9.62
N ASN A 1014 20.67 -7.63 8.82
CA ASN A 1014 19.66 -7.80 7.78
C ASN A 1014 19.19 -9.27 7.78
N LYS A 1015 17.90 -9.49 7.60
CA LYS A 1015 17.28 -10.83 7.63
C LYS A 1015 16.40 -11.00 6.41
N MET A 1016 16.21 -12.23 5.96
CA MET A 1016 15.06 -12.53 5.11
C MET A 1016 13.81 -12.58 5.99
N VAL A 1017 12.71 -12.01 5.49
CA VAL A 1017 11.39 -12.03 6.13
C VAL A 1017 10.37 -12.58 5.15
N VAL A 1018 9.46 -13.40 5.65
CA VAL A 1018 8.26 -13.83 4.93
C VAL A 1018 7.17 -12.83 5.26
N VAL A 1019 6.56 -12.23 4.26
CA VAL A 1019 5.42 -11.34 4.41
C VAL A 1019 4.17 -12.11 4.00
N PRO A 1020 3.23 -12.40 4.91
CA PRO A 1020 1.98 -13.07 4.58
C PRO A 1020 1.07 -12.16 3.75
N ASP A 1021 0.21 -12.79 2.97
CA ASP A 1021 -0.83 -12.18 2.12
C ASP A 1021 -0.28 -11.10 1.18
N ASN A 1022 0.99 -11.20 0.80
CA ASN A 1022 1.68 -10.20 -0.01
C ASN A 1022 2.02 -10.77 -1.38
N GLY A 1023 1.29 -10.31 -2.40
CA GLY A 1023 1.47 -10.74 -3.78
C GLY A 1023 0.57 -11.90 -4.18
N LYS A 1024 0.57 -12.20 -5.47
CA LYS A 1024 -0.33 -13.11 -6.18
C LYS A 1024 -0.33 -14.58 -5.71
N PHE A 1025 0.64 -14.96 -4.89
CA PHE A 1025 0.80 -16.33 -4.39
C PHE A 1025 0.79 -16.41 -2.86
N LEU A 1026 0.04 -15.50 -2.21
CA LEU A 1026 -0.25 -15.47 -0.76
C LEU A 1026 0.93 -15.13 0.16
N SER A 1027 2.15 -15.07 -0.36
CA SER A 1027 3.29 -14.64 0.43
C SER A 1027 4.41 -14.11 -0.45
N SER A 1028 5.26 -13.29 0.16
CA SER A 1028 6.51 -12.88 -0.44
C SER A 1028 7.69 -13.04 0.51
N VAL A 1029 8.89 -13.14 -0.04
CA VAL A 1029 10.15 -13.13 0.69
C VAL A 1029 11.00 -11.95 0.24
N ARG A 1030 11.42 -11.15 1.21
CA ARG A 1030 12.33 -10.02 1.01
C ARG A 1030 13.26 -9.81 2.20
N THR A 1031 14.16 -8.85 2.10
CA THR A 1031 15.00 -8.44 3.22
C THR A 1031 14.28 -7.50 4.18
N SER A 1032 14.61 -7.57 5.47
CA SER A 1032 14.06 -6.70 6.51
C SER A 1032 14.50 -5.24 6.38
N ALA A 1033 15.71 -4.99 5.87
CA ALA A 1033 16.21 -3.65 5.63
C ALA A 1033 15.89 -3.19 4.20
N SER A 1034 15.25 -2.04 4.06
CA SER A 1034 14.82 -1.48 2.77
C SER A 1034 15.89 -0.63 2.06
N THR A 1035 17.05 -0.41 2.70
CA THR A 1035 18.06 0.58 2.25
C THR A 1035 19.44 -0.04 1.97
N ILE A 1036 19.52 -1.36 1.87
CA ILE A 1036 20.77 -2.09 1.64
C ILE A 1036 20.83 -2.59 0.20
N THR A 1037 21.96 -2.33 -0.46
CA THR A 1037 22.29 -2.87 -1.78
C THR A 1037 23.56 -3.72 -1.73
N TYR A 1038 23.48 -4.96 -2.20
CA TYR A 1038 24.63 -5.87 -2.37
C TYR A 1038 25.11 -5.86 -3.82
N ASN A 1039 26.18 -5.13 -4.07
CA ASN A 1039 26.60 -4.80 -5.43
C ASN A 1039 27.19 -5.96 -6.24
N ASP A 1040 27.76 -6.97 -5.58
CA ASP A 1040 28.47 -8.08 -6.22
C ASP A 1040 28.43 -9.36 -5.37
N ALA A 1041 28.92 -10.47 -5.92
CA ALA A 1041 28.96 -11.76 -5.25
C ALA A 1041 29.81 -11.77 -3.96
N ALA A 1042 30.80 -10.87 -3.83
CA ALA A 1042 31.59 -10.75 -2.61
C ALA A 1042 30.77 -10.08 -1.49
N ALA A 1043 29.96 -9.07 -1.81
CA ALA A 1043 29.01 -8.47 -0.88
C ALA A 1043 27.94 -9.48 -0.41
N LEU A 1044 27.53 -10.40 -1.29
CA LEU A 1044 26.58 -11.45 -0.95
C LEU A 1044 27.10 -12.50 0.04
N ALA A 1045 28.42 -12.58 0.27
CA ALA A 1045 28.99 -13.48 1.26
C ALA A 1045 28.50 -13.18 2.70
N SER A 1046 28.13 -11.92 2.98
CA SER A 1046 27.53 -11.49 4.25
C SER A 1046 26.02 -11.25 4.19
N ALA A 1047 25.40 -11.38 3.01
CA ALA A 1047 23.97 -11.14 2.84
C ALA A 1047 23.13 -12.25 3.48
N PRO A 1048 21.89 -11.93 3.94
CA PRO A 1048 20.94 -12.95 4.30
C PRO A 1048 20.50 -13.74 3.05
N TYR A 1049 20.04 -14.97 3.26
CA TYR A 1049 19.45 -15.78 2.20
C TYR A 1049 18.36 -16.70 2.74
N VAL A 1050 17.56 -17.22 1.83
CA VAL A 1050 16.63 -18.32 2.09
C VAL A 1050 17.01 -19.50 1.19
N GLU A 1051 16.95 -20.71 1.72
CA GLU A 1051 17.36 -21.96 1.08
C GLU A 1051 16.16 -22.89 0.91
N TYR A 1052 16.01 -23.43 -0.29
CA TYR A 1052 14.97 -24.38 -0.67
C TYR A 1052 15.59 -25.70 -1.11
N LYS A 1053 14.88 -26.80 -0.89
CA LYS A 1053 15.29 -28.14 -1.32
C LYS A 1053 14.32 -28.67 -2.36
N VAL A 1054 14.86 -29.23 -3.44
CA VAL A 1054 14.08 -29.87 -4.51
C VAL A 1054 14.71 -31.19 -4.91
N TYR A 1055 13.90 -32.25 -4.95
CA TYR A 1055 14.24 -33.54 -5.51
C TYR A 1055 13.88 -33.57 -6.99
N VAL A 1056 14.85 -33.89 -7.85
CA VAL A 1056 14.63 -34.13 -9.28
C VAL A 1056 15.04 -35.56 -9.65
N PRO A 1057 14.30 -36.24 -10.54
CA PRO A 1057 14.53 -37.66 -10.84
C PRO A 1057 15.80 -37.89 -11.67
N VAL A 1058 16.20 -36.94 -12.51
CA VAL A 1058 17.30 -37.08 -13.45
C VAL A 1058 18.23 -35.87 -13.35
N ALA A 1059 19.55 -36.10 -13.40
CA ALA A 1059 20.51 -35.01 -13.46
C ALA A 1059 20.41 -34.29 -14.81
N GLY A 1060 20.44 -32.96 -14.82
CA GLY A 1060 20.26 -32.22 -16.07
C GLY A 1060 20.20 -30.72 -15.92
N SER A 1061 19.94 -30.08 -17.04
CA SER A 1061 19.67 -28.64 -17.14
C SER A 1061 18.17 -28.43 -17.00
N TYR A 1062 17.77 -27.55 -16.10
CA TYR A 1062 16.37 -27.21 -15.81
C TYR A 1062 16.17 -25.70 -15.93
N ASN A 1063 14.94 -25.30 -16.23
CA ASN A 1063 14.51 -23.91 -16.15
C ASN A 1063 14.17 -23.57 -14.70
N LEU A 1064 14.73 -22.49 -14.16
CA LEU A 1064 14.32 -21.88 -12.89
C LEU A 1064 13.69 -20.53 -13.18
N GLN A 1065 12.37 -20.45 -13.05
CA GLN A 1065 11.61 -19.21 -13.09
C GLN A 1065 11.45 -18.64 -11.68
N CYS A 1066 11.97 -17.45 -11.43
CA CYS A 1066 11.70 -16.69 -10.22
C CYS A 1066 10.66 -15.60 -10.54
N LYS A 1067 9.59 -15.52 -9.73
CA LYS A 1067 8.56 -14.49 -9.85
C LYS A 1067 8.61 -13.54 -8.66
N PHE A 1068 8.39 -12.27 -8.93
CA PHE A 1068 8.42 -11.18 -7.94
C PHE A 1068 7.14 -10.37 -8.00
N ASN A 1069 6.80 -9.67 -6.92
CA ASN A 1069 5.89 -8.52 -7.02
C ASN A 1069 6.47 -7.54 -8.06
N PRO A 1070 5.64 -6.84 -8.85
CA PRO A 1070 6.08 -5.92 -9.90
C PRO A 1070 6.59 -4.58 -9.35
N THR A 1071 7.37 -4.61 -8.28
CA THR A 1071 8.00 -3.44 -7.66
C THR A 1071 9.04 -2.79 -8.58
N SER A 1072 9.40 -1.55 -8.28
CA SER A 1072 10.34 -0.76 -9.10
C SER A 1072 11.67 -0.52 -8.40
N ASN A 1073 12.70 -0.22 -9.19
CA ASN A 1073 13.95 0.33 -8.68
C ASN A 1073 13.70 1.70 -8.02
N VAL A 1074 14.19 1.87 -6.80
CA VAL A 1074 13.99 3.08 -5.99
C VAL A 1074 14.98 4.21 -6.33
N GLU A 1075 15.98 3.94 -7.18
CA GLU A 1075 16.95 4.93 -7.65
C GLU A 1075 16.75 5.18 -9.15
N TYR A 1076 16.58 6.44 -9.54
CA TYR A 1076 16.12 6.85 -10.88
C TYR A 1076 17.01 6.35 -12.05
N ASP A 1077 18.33 6.51 -11.99
CA ASP A 1077 19.24 6.06 -13.06
C ASP A 1077 19.74 4.61 -12.88
N ASN A 1078 19.27 3.93 -11.84
CA ASN A 1078 19.66 2.55 -11.55
C ASN A 1078 18.62 1.58 -12.12
N MET A 1079 18.71 1.29 -13.41
CA MET A 1079 17.84 0.34 -14.14
C MET A 1079 18.18 -1.12 -13.79
N GLN A 1080 18.33 -1.40 -12.50
CA GLN A 1080 18.63 -2.71 -11.93
C GLN A 1080 17.72 -3.00 -10.73
N LEU A 1081 17.19 -4.21 -10.71
CA LEU A 1081 16.50 -4.81 -9.58
C LEU A 1081 16.91 -6.28 -9.54
N ARG A 1082 17.99 -6.57 -8.83
CA ARG A 1082 18.76 -7.81 -8.94
C ARG A 1082 18.53 -8.77 -7.79
N TYR A 1083 18.66 -10.05 -8.11
CA TYR A 1083 18.72 -11.15 -7.17
C TYR A 1083 19.89 -12.08 -7.47
N GLY A 1084 20.30 -12.86 -6.48
CA GLY A 1084 21.33 -13.88 -6.60
C GLY A 1084 20.77 -15.28 -6.39
N ILE A 1085 21.18 -16.24 -7.22
CA ILE A 1085 20.88 -17.68 -7.04
C ILE A 1085 22.17 -18.46 -6.87
N SER A 1086 22.21 -19.36 -5.89
CA SER A 1086 23.27 -20.36 -5.73
C SER A 1086 22.67 -21.75 -5.65
N VAL A 1087 23.18 -22.67 -6.47
CA VAL A 1087 22.74 -24.07 -6.53
C VAL A 1087 23.81 -24.96 -5.90
N ASN A 1088 23.41 -25.85 -5.00
CA ASN A 1088 24.28 -26.84 -4.34
C ASN A 1088 25.54 -26.24 -3.70
N GLY A 1089 25.45 -25.00 -3.19
CA GLY A 1089 26.58 -24.27 -2.61
C GLY A 1089 27.62 -23.77 -3.61
N GLY A 1090 27.30 -23.78 -4.91
CA GLY A 1090 28.13 -23.23 -5.99
C GLY A 1090 28.18 -21.70 -5.99
N ALA A 1091 28.83 -21.14 -7.01
CA ALA A 1091 28.93 -19.69 -7.19
C ALA A 1091 27.54 -19.04 -7.28
N VAL A 1092 27.41 -17.81 -6.77
CA VAL A 1092 26.15 -17.06 -6.86
C VAL A 1092 26.07 -16.37 -8.22
N GLU A 1093 25.01 -16.64 -8.97
CA GLU A 1093 24.69 -15.96 -10.22
C GLU A 1093 23.74 -14.80 -9.94
N ILE A 1094 24.17 -13.58 -10.28
CA ILE A 1094 23.37 -12.36 -10.09
C ILE A 1094 22.61 -12.06 -11.39
N THR A 1095 21.29 -11.96 -11.29
CA THR A 1095 20.38 -11.69 -12.40
C THR A 1095 19.63 -10.39 -12.18
N ASN A 1096 19.54 -9.54 -13.20
CA ASN A 1096 18.64 -8.40 -13.21
C ASN A 1096 17.21 -8.86 -13.59
N SER A 1097 16.22 -8.53 -12.76
CA SER A 1097 14.82 -8.89 -13.02
C SER A 1097 14.17 -7.94 -14.05
N ILE A 1098 14.58 -6.68 -14.10
CA ILE A 1098 14.04 -5.67 -15.01
C ILE A 1098 14.86 -5.50 -16.29
N VAL A 1099 14.21 -4.98 -17.34
CA VAL A 1099 14.85 -4.62 -18.61
C VAL A 1099 15.58 -3.27 -18.51
N TYR A 1100 16.57 -3.04 -19.38
CA TYR A 1100 17.40 -1.81 -19.37
C TYR A 1100 16.66 -0.52 -19.72
N ASN A 1101 15.40 -0.58 -20.15
CA ASN A 1101 14.54 0.57 -20.41
C ASN A 1101 13.28 0.53 -19.55
N TYR A 1102 13.32 -0.17 -18.41
CA TYR A 1102 12.21 -0.20 -17.47
C TYR A 1102 12.02 1.18 -16.84
N LEU A 1103 10.79 1.68 -16.87
CA LEU A 1103 10.38 2.91 -16.21
C LEU A 1103 9.01 2.67 -15.58
N ALA A 1104 8.91 2.90 -14.28
CA ALA A 1104 7.68 2.73 -13.53
C ALA A 1104 6.68 3.84 -13.86
N GLY A 1105 5.39 3.49 -13.95
CA GLY A 1105 4.32 4.45 -14.25
C GLY A 1105 4.22 4.89 -15.71
N THR A 1106 4.91 4.23 -16.66
CA THR A 1106 4.75 4.48 -18.11
C THR A 1106 4.28 3.25 -18.86
N TRP A 1107 3.14 3.38 -19.54
CA TRP A 1107 2.57 2.31 -20.34
C TRP A 1107 3.28 2.14 -21.71
N GLU A 1108 4.11 3.10 -22.11
CA GLU A 1108 4.71 3.16 -23.46
C GLU A 1108 6.09 2.48 -23.55
N GLN A 1109 6.75 2.21 -22.42
CA GLN A 1109 8.14 1.78 -22.39
C GLN A 1109 8.41 0.68 -21.37
N GLY A 1110 9.38 -0.18 -21.69
CA GLY A 1110 9.80 -1.28 -20.81
C GLY A 1110 8.74 -2.36 -20.67
N THR A 1111 8.69 -3.00 -19.50
CA THR A 1111 7.74 -4.08 -19.17
C THR A 1111 6.74 -3.69 -18.09
N TRP A 1112 6.77 -2.45 -17.59
CA TRP A 1112 5.98 -2.02 -16.44
C TRP A 1112 4.48 -2.34 -16.60
N ALA A 1113 3.86 -1.93 -17.70
CA ALA A 1113 2.42 -2.16 -17.91
C ALA A 1113 2.07 -3.65 -17.85
N THR A 1114 2.84 -4.51 -18.52
CA THR A 1114 2.61 -5.96 -18.50
C THR A 1114 2.89 -6.58 -17.12
N ASP A 1115 3.92 -6.11 -16.41
CA ASP A 1115 4.23 -6.58 -15.05
C ASP A 1115 3.09 -6.22 -14.07
N ILE A 1116 2.55 -5.00 -14.18
CA ILE A 1116 1.41 -4.52 -13.40
C ILE A 1116 0.13 -5.28 -13.75
N GLU A 1117 -0.17 -5.43 -15.04
CA GLU A 1117 -1.33 -6.20 -15.50
C GLU A 1117 -1.25 -7.65 -14.99
N LYS A 1118 -0.08 -8.30 -15.02
CA LYS A 1118 0.07 -9.66 -14.47
C LYS A 1118 0.10 -9.72 -12.95
N ASN A 1119 0.25 -8.56 -12.30
CA ASN A 1119 0.66 -8.37 -10.91
C ASN A 1119 1.83 -9.29 -10.50
N ASP A 1120 2.74 -9.54 -11.43
CA ASP A 1120 3.99 -10.26 -11.20
C ASP A 1120 5.08 -9.83 -12.20
N ARG A 1121 6.33 -10.13 -11.86
CA ARG A 1121 7.45 -10.08 -12.79
C ARG A 1121 8.18 -11.41 -12.75
N ALA A 1122 8.24 -12.11 -13.88
CA ALA A 1122 8.91 -13.39 -14.00
C ALA A 1122 10.27 -13.29 -14.70
N LYS A 1123 11.26 -14.00 -14.18
CA LYS A 1123 12.57 -14.17 -14.82
C LYS A 1123 13.00 -15.63 -14.81
N THR A 1124 13.18 -16.19 -16.01
CA THR A 1124 13.67 -17.57 -16.18
C THR A 1124 15.18 -17.58 -16.43
N THR A 1125 15.87 -18.47 -15.73
CA THR A 1125 17.30 -18.78 -15.89
C THR A 1125 17.48 -20.29 -16.02
N THR A 1126 18.64 -20.73 -16.51
CA THR A 1126 18.97 -22.15 -16.60
C THR A 1126 19.84 -22.56 -15.42
N VAL A 1127 19.46 -23.63 -14.72
CA VAL A 1127 20.23 -24.21 -13.60
C VAL A 1127 20.57 -25.66 -13.87
N ASN A 1128 21.74 -26.11 -13.40
CA ASN A 1128 22.14 -27.52 -13.49
C ASN A 1128 21.87 -28.20 -12.15
N LEU A 1129 21.05 -29.25 -12.16
CA LEU A 1129 20.67 -30.02 -10.98
C LEU A 1129 21.21 -31.45 -11.07
N ASN A 1130 21.64 -31.99 -9.93
CA ASN A 1130 22.00 -33.40 -9.80
C ASN A 1130 20.73 -34.24 -9.68
N ALA A 1131 20.79 -35.53 -10.03
CA ALA A 1131 19.72 -36.46 -9.66
C ALA A 1131 19.62 -36.53 -8.13
N GLY A 1132 18.40 -36.55 -7.60
CA GLY A 1132 18.15 -36.49 -6.16
C GLY A 1132 17.91 -35.06 -5.64
N VAL A 1133 18.21 -34.84 -4.36
CA VAL A 1133 17.97 -33.56 -3.67
C VAL A 1133 19.03 -32.53 -4.05
N ASN A 1134 18.58 -31.33 -4.39
CA ASN A 1134 19.38 -30.15 -4.68
C ASN A 1134 18.99 -29.01 -3.74
N THR A 1135 19.94 -28.15 -3.41
CA THR A 1135 19.69 -26.92 -2.65
C THR A 1135 19.74 -25.69 -3.56
N ILE A 1136 18.81 -24.76 -3.36
CA ILE A 1136 18.74 -23.49 -4.08
C ILE A 1136 18.68 -22.38 -3.03
N ARG A 1137 19.66 -21.48 -3.06
CA ARG A 1137 19.69 -20.29 -2.20
C ARG A 1137 19.33 -19.05 -3.00
N TYR A 1138 18.35 -18.30 -2.51
CA TYR A 1138 17.97 -17.00 -3.02
C TYR A 1138 18.52 -15.88 -2.14
N TYR A 1139 19.11 -14.88 -2.80
CA TYR A 1139 19.62 -13.65 -2.23
C TYR A 1139 18.93 -12.46 -2.89
N GLN A 1140 18.46 -11.51 -2.10
CA GLN A 1140 18.03 -10.20 -2.61
C GLN A 1140 19.24 -9.28 -2.66
N CYS A 1141 19.53 -8.71 -3.83
CA CYS A 1141 20.66 -7.79 -4.00
C CYS A 1141 20.24 -6.33 -3.87
N ASP A 1142 19.12 -5.95 -4.50
CA ASP A 1142 18.64 -4.57 -4.52
C ASP A 1142 17.40 -4.41 -3.61
N PRO A 1143 17.16 -3.19 -3.06
CA PRO A 1143 16.00 -2.91 -2.21
C PRO A 1143 14.68 -2.95 -2.99
N ASN A 1144 13.55 -2.92 -2.28
CA ASN A 1144 12.19 -2.91 -2.85
C ASN A 1144 11.93 -4.09 -3.80
N MET A 1145 12.43 -5.28 -3.51
CA MET A 1145 12.18 -6.49 -4.30
C MET A 1145 11.60 -7.58 -3.39
N ALA A 1146 10.56 -8.27 -3.85
CA ALA A 1146 9.87 -9.29 -3.07
C ALA A 1146 9.58 -10.52 -3.95
N LEU A 1147 10.21 -11.64 -3.63
CA LEU A 1147 10.05 -12.92 -4.35
C LEU A 1147 8.73 -13.57 -3.92
N ILE A 1148 7.89 -13.99 -4.86
CA ILE A 1148 6.55 -14.56 -4.57
C ILE A 1148 6.38 -16.02 -5.01
N ARG A 1149 7.19 -16.49 -5.96
CA ARG A 1149 7.13 -17.89 -6.43
C ARG A 1149 8.44 -18.29 -7.09
N MET A 1150 8.79 -19.57 -6.99
CA MET A 1150 9.77 -20.17 -7.90
C MET A 1150 9.16 -21.39 -8.58
N VAL A 1151 9.47 -21.60 -9.86
CA VAL A 1151 9.08 -22.81 -10.59
C VAL A 1151 10.31 -23.39 -11.27
N ILE A 1152 10.54 -24.68 -11.04
CA ILE A 1152 11.59 -25.46 -11.70
C ILE A 1152 10.90 -26.37 -12.68
N SER A 1153 11.33 -26.39 -13.94
CA SER A 1153 10.74 -27.26 -14.96
C SER A 1153 11.81 -27.87 -15.88
N ALA A 1154 11.56 -29.09 -16.36
CA ALA A 1154 12.43 -29.74 -17.32
C ALA A 1154 12.35 -29.06 -18.69
N ASP A 1155 11.13 -28.68 -19.10
CA ASP A 1155 10.83 -27.99 -20.35
C ASP A 1155 10.28 -26.57 -20.11
N GLU A 1156 9.96 -25.86 -21.19
CA GLU A 1156 9.26 -24.57 -21.11
C GLU A 1156 7.82 -24.80 -20.61
N LEU A 1157 7.37 -23.94 -19.69
CA LEU A 1157 6.00 -24.03 -19.17
C LEU A 1157 5.01 -23.52 -20.22
N GLU A 1158 3.94 -24.28 -20.44
CA GLU A 1158 2.80 -23.80 -21.23
C GLU A 1158 2.17 -22.51 -20.68
N SER A 1159 1.51 -21.75 -21.57
CA SER A 1159 0.95 -20.45 -21.21
C SER A 1159 -0.13 -20.57 -20.13
N VAL A 1160 0.05 -19.79 -19.06
CA VAL A 1160 -0.88 -19.56 -17.95
C VAL A 1160 -0.76 -18.14 -17.48
N TYR A 1161 -1.79 -17.65 -16.80
CA TYR A 1161 -1.78 -16.30 -16.25
C TYR A 1161 -1.06 -16.24 -14.88
N ASN A 1162 -1.22 -17.28 -14.06
CA ASN A 1162 -0.60 -17.46 -12.75
C ASN A 1162 0.67 -18.31 -12.91
N ALA A 1163 0.71 -19.46 -12.24
CA ALA A 1163 1.77 -20.47 -12.32
C ALA A 1163 1.13 -21.83 -11.98
N PRO A 1164 1.78 -22.96 -12.33
CA PRO A 1164 1.36 -24.26 -11.84
C PRO A 1164 1.23 -24.26 -10.31
N GLN A 1165 0.23 -24.99 -9.81
CA GLN A 1165 -0.06 -25.14 -8.38
C GLN A 1165 1.17 -25.60 -7.59
N GLU A 1166 1.22 -25.24 -6.31
CA GLU A 1166 2.33 -25.64 -5.42
C GLU A 1166 2.50 -27.17 -5.42
N SER A 1167 3.70 -27.64 -5.77
CA SER A 1167 4.00 -29.07 -5.83
C SER A 1167 4.04 -29.69 -4.44
N TYR A 1168 4.06 -31.03 -4.37
CA TYR A 1168 4.28 -31.73 -3.11
C TYR A 1168 5.64 -31.36 -2.51
N TYR A 1169 5.65 -31.20 -1.19
CA TYR A 1169 6.86 -31.18 -0.37
C TYR A 1169 6.70 -32.18 0.76
N VAL A 1170 7.82 -32.71 1.26
CA VAL A 1170 7.83 -33.65 2.39
C VAL A 1170 7.19 -32.99 3.61
N GLY A 1171 6.05 -33.53 4.05
CA GLY A 1171 5.23 -32.98 5.14
C GLY A 1171 3.93 -32.31 4.69
N LYS A 1172 3.71 -32.12 3.38
CA LYS A 1172 2.43 -31.61 2.85
C LYS A 1172 1.31 -32.61 3.12
N ASN A 1173 0.24 -32.15 3.76
CA ASN A 1173 -0.97 -32.95 3.89
C ASN A 1173 -1.76 -32.89 2.58
N VAL A 1174 -1.94 -34.03 1.93
CA VAL A 1174 -2.70 -34.15 0.68
C VAL A 1174 -3.94 -34.97 0.94
N ASN A 1175 -5.11 -34.32 0.86
CA ASN A 1175 -6.41 -34.94 1.04
C ASN A 1175 -7.12 -35.12 -0.32
N PRO A 1176 -7.07 -36.32 -0.93
CA PRO A 1176 -7.75 -36.57 -2.20
C PRO A 1176 -9.27 -36.46 -2.09
N ASN A 1177 -9.87 -36.78 -0.94
CA ASN A 1177 -11.33 -36.68 -0.76
C ASN A 1177 -11.83 -35.23 -0.79
N ALA A 1178 -11.05 -34.29 -0.26
CA ALA A 1178 -11.37 -32.87 -0.36
C ALA A 1178 -11.36 -32.41 -1.84
N ARG A 1179 -10.39 -32.87 -2.63
CA ARG A 1179 -10.32 -32.59 -4.07
C ARG A 1179 -11.45 -33.22 -4.86
N ILE A 1180 -11.81 -34.47 -4.56
CA ILE A 1180 -12.97 -35.14 -5.16
C ILE A 1180 -14.22 -34.31 -4.88
N THR A 1181 -14.42 -33.91 -3.62
CA THR A 1181 -15.59 -33.11 -3.21
C THR A 1181 -15.63 -31.77 -3.95
N ALA A 1182 -14.51 -31.04 -4.01
CA ALA A 1182 -14.42 -29.75 -4.70
C ALA A 1182 -14.72 -29.88 -6.20
N LYS A 1183 -14.11 -30.87 -6.88
CA LYS A 1183 -14.37 -31.13 -8.31
C LYS A 1183 -15.82 -31.58 -8.55
N SER A 1184 -16.37 -32.44 -7.70
CA SER A 1184 -17.78 -32.85 -7.80
C SER A 1184 -18.73 -31.66 -7.63
N ASN A 1185 -18.46 -30.77 -6.67
CA ASN A 1185 -19.27 -29.58 -6.41
C ASN A 1185 -19.28 -28.61 -7.61
N MET A 1186 -18.17 -28.50 -8.35
CA MET A 1186 -18.10 -27.69 -9.58
C MET A 1186 -19.12 -28.12 -10.66
N TYR A 1187 -19.57 -29.39 -10.62
CA TYR A 1187 -20.53 -29.94 -11.58
C TYR A 1187 -21.92 -30.19 -11.00
N VAL A 1188 -22.20 -29.79 -9.75
CA VAL A 1188 -23.51 -30.02 -9.12
C VAL A 1188 -24.64 -29.36 -9.91
N ASP A 1189 -24.43 -28.13 -10.36
CA ASP A 1189 -25.42 -27.38 -11.13
C ASP A 1189 -25.71 -27.99 -12.51
N PHE A 1190 -24.87 -28.92 -13.00
CA PHE A 1190 -25.09 -29.62 -14.28
C PHE A 1190 -26.03 -30.81 -14.15
N LYS A 1191 -26.31 -31.26 -12.92
CA LYS A 1191 -27.19 -32.41 -12.64
C LYS A 1191 -28.63 -31.99 -12.30
N SER A 1192 -28.83 -30.72 -11.98
CA SER A 1192 -30.15 -30.05 -11.85
C SER A 1192 -30.57 -29.43 -13.17
#